data_AF-A0A0U3NMG9-F1
#
_entry.id   AF-A0A0U3NMG9-F1
#
_cell.length_a   1.000
_cell.length_b   1.000
_cell.length_c   1.000
_cell.angle_alpha   90.00
_cell.angle_beta   90.00
_cell.angle_gamma   90.00
#
_symmetry.space_group_name_H-M   'P 1'
#
loop_
_entity.id
_entity.type
_entity.pdbx_description
1 polymer ?
#
loop_
_entity_poly.entity_id
_entity_poly.type
_entity_poly.pdbx_seq_one_letter_code
_entity_poly.pdbx_strand_id
1 'polypeptide(L)'
;MVKEYNRRLVDIALASSTSKIKKEFDSIFEGSEDDNNKTRRRWIWELIQNASDCTLDGEKININLEISNERITFSHDGKPFTYNNLQDLITQVSTKEESGEELTGKFGTGFMSTFLLSRIVEIEGTFIRNNETSTNMNFIINRTKRDYNGIKEQTIQMLEKLEELDRSSNEVLTSNKTKFIYNIAGSSQDSKEAVKQGVKDLLATIPYLLAFNENIQSVDCNGKRYEKAKSRTYPAYSNLTLMQLKTIDKNNVNIESLFYFSKNNVQIVCPVEYDKDSKLCIFKPLSNNIPKLFCDFPLVGTEDFAFPIIVNSALFGVTEDRDAIREGNQQNRELLEEAISLYKNLIDICSDNTFTRDEYNICLFEKRQYKGLQKHYYDQIYEYISRSSLIPINKPKVNYERKSYLNETGDVQVYIPTTRKEDNSMIFWKLFSDGGCPNTSTAETFLGWKKVFGGNHYLKSVNKLFEDKTIIDFNNTFVNEREACEWLDRFYSLWIDDEGIEEVIKYVFVPTQHKCFNHFKNVYYDDDIREDIKKILFELKPSWEKKLLNQCIESFDAHFSEDASERQNTEQAAKLIDNKVSKILVDETSDNLERTKEVQFIFNKLNDFFLQEKTLSEKYFPKVYPKRMLVSSTKETLRRMAIAEKVERNGIDLDEYLSNHQKIKDILENSDLETEDIRALLKHVVTSTPEMREYVESLLQRSVENVYKNLKKSKKYFVPNTLQEWKDSSYSETIFLAMKEEKELIIVIRPTDNNQIIFYGEEELEVLDSGNYELWTDNGEDDGCKEITLGELLKTTGITRIPLKKL
;
A
#
# COMPACT_ATOMS: atom_id res chain seq x y z
N MET A 1 -79.45 3.26 36.06
CA MET A 1 -78.65 4.39 35.54
C MET A 1 -77.16 4.30 35.89
N VAL A 2 -76.68 4.49 37.14
CA VAL A 2 -75.23 4.48 37.44
C VAL A 2 -74.53 3.13 37.14
N LYS A 3 -75.14 2.01 37.52
CA LYS A 3 -74.62 0.66 37.16
C LYS A 3 -74.56 0.39 35.65
N GLU A 4 -75.50 0.95 34.90
CA GLU A 4 -75.63 0.75 33.46
C GLU A 4 -74.64 1.63 32.69
N TYR A 5 -74.42 2.85 33.17
CA TYR A 5 -73.37 3.76 32.70
C TYR A 5 -71.96 3.18 32.92
N ASN A 6 -71.68 2.65 34.13
CA ASN A 6 -70.40 2.01 34.44
C ASN A 6 -70.17 0.74 33.59
N ARG A 7 -71.21 -0.06 33.35
CA ARG A 7 -71.11 -1.25 32.47
C ARG A 7 -70.76 -0.86 31.04
N ARG A 8 -71.37 0.22 30.54
CA ARG A 8 -71.13 0.76 29.20
C ARG A 8 -69.70 1.31 29.02
N LEU A 9 -69.15 1.96 30.05
CA LEU A 9 -67.76 2.43 30.06
C LEU A 9 -66.75 1.27 30.04
N VAL A 10 -67.00 0.23 30.83
CA VAL A 10 -66.17 -0.99 30.83
C VAL A 10 -66.22 -1.69 29.48
N ASP A 11 -67.39 -1.79 28.86
CA ASP A 11 -67.56 -2.38 27.52
C ASP A 11 -66.80 -1.58 26.44
N ILE A 12 -66.79 -0.25 26.52
CA ILE A 12 -66.04 0.63 25.60
C ILE A 12 -64.53 0.45 25.79
N ALA A 13 -64.04 0.45 27.04
CA ALA A 13 -62.63 0.23 27.34
C ALA A 13 -62.14 -1.14 26.84
N LEU A 14 -62.94 -2.18 27.05
CA LEU A 14 -62.64 -3.53 26.59
C LEU A 14 -62.66 -3.65 25.06
N ALA A 15 -63.59 -2.97 24.38
CA ALA A 15 -63.61 -2.92 22.92
C ALA A 15 -62.37 -2.20 22.34
N SER A 16 -61.95 -1.10 22.97
CA SER A 16 -60.72 -0.37 22.61
C SER A 16 -59.48 -1.26 22.77
N SER A 17 -59.35 -1.90 23.93
CA SER A 17 -58.29 -2.88 24.23
C SER A 17 -58.25 -4.00 23.18
N THR A 18 -59.38 -4.63 22.90
CA THR A 18 -59.50 -5.72 21.92
C THR A 18 -59.07 -5.28 20.52
N SER A 19 -59.52 -4.10 20.09
CA SER A 19 -59.18 -3.54 18.78
C SER A 19 -57.68 -3.25 18.66
N LYS A 20 -57.07 -2.71 19.72
CA LYS A 20 -55.64 -2.42 19.77
C LYS A 20 -54.81 -3.71 19.70
N ILE A 21 -55.13 -4.71 20.52
CA ILE A 21 -54.46 -6.02 20.50
C ILE A 21 -54.56 -6.68 19.12
N LYS A 22 -55.75 -6.62 18.50
CA LYS A 22 -55.97 -7.17 17.16
C LYS A 22 -55.09 -6.48 16.11
N LYS A 23 -55.07 -5.14 16.10
CA LYS A 23 -54.23 -4.34 15.19
C LYS A 23 -52.74 -4.70 15.32
N GLU A 24 -52.23 -4.81 16.55
CA GLU A 24 -50.83 -5.20 16.79
C GLU A 24 -50.53 -6.62 16.29
N PHE A 25 -51.47 -7.57 16.46
CA PHE A 25 -51.28 -8.91 15.90
C PHE A 25 -51.29 -8.96 14.38
N ASP A 26 -52.12 -8.16 13.74
CA ASP A 26 -52.13 -8.11 12.28
C ASP A 26 -50.79 -7.52 11.78
N SER A 27 -50.25 -6.52 12.48
CA SER A 27 -48.91 -5.97 12.21
C SER A 27 -47.79 -7.02 12.37
N ILE A 28 -47.77 -7.77 13.47
CA ILE A 28 -46.68 -8.73 13.78
C ILE A 28 -46.72 -9.98 12.90
N PHE A 29 -47.91 -10.43 12.48
CA PHE A 29 -48.07 -11.74 11.83
C PHE A 29 -48.58 -11.68 10.38
N GLU A 30 -49.02 -10.52 9.90
CA GLU A 30 -49.50 -10.31 8.53
C GLU A 30 -48.71 -9.21 7.79
N GLY A 31 -47.61 -8.74 8.39
CA GLY A 31 -46.69 -7.74 7.82
C GLY A 31 -45.81 -8.28 6.68
N SER A 32 -45.13 -7.35 6.00
CA SER A 32 -44.15 -7.71 4.97
C SER A 32 -42.92 -8.40 5.57
N GLU A 33 -42.12 -9.10 4.77
CA GLU A 33 -40.93 -9.80 5.28
C GLU A 33 -39.90 -8.85 5.92
N ASP A 34 -39.78 -7.63 5.40
CA ASP A 34 -38.91 -6.60 5.98
C ASP A 34 -39.44 -6.13 7.36
N ASP A 35 -40.75 -5.93 7.48
CA ASP A 35 -41.38 -5.57 8.76
C ASP A 35 -41.27 -6.70 9.78
N ASN A 36 -41.45 -7.94 9.32
CA ASN A 36 -41.28 -9.15 10.13
C ASN A 36 -39.83 -9.25 10.62
N ASN A 37 -38.84 -9.00 9.77
CA ASN A 37 -37.43 -9.05 10.15
C ASN A 37 -37.07 -7.98 11.19
N LYS A 38 -37.54 -6.75 11.04
CA LYS A 38 -37.39 -5.70 12.08
C LYS A 38 -38.04 -6.13 13.39
N THR A 39 -39.24 -6.70 13.34
CA THR A 39 -39.98 -7.14 14.52
C THR A 39 -39.28 -8.30 15.24
N ARG A 40 -38.71 -9.25 14.48
CA ARG A 40 -37.88 -10.37 14.98
C ARG A 40 -36.67 -9.91 15.80
N ARG A 41 -36.18 -8.69 15.56
CA ARG A 41 -34.99 -8.12 16.21
C ARG A 41 -35.32 -7.22 17.41
N ARG A 42 -36.58 -6.77 17.52
CA ARG A 42 -37.01 -5.76 18.53
C ARG A 42 -37.41 -6.34 19.88
N TRP A 43 -37.99 -7.56 19.93
CA TRP A 43 -38.59 -8.13 21.14
C TRP A 43 -37.70 -8.09 22.40
N ILE A 44 -36.40 -8.29 22.23
CA ILE A 44 -35.45 -8.35 23.33
C ILE A 44 -35.19 -6.96 23.91
N TRP A 45 -35.17 -5.94 23.05
CA TRP A 45 -35.00 -4.55 23.43
C TRP A 45 -36.22 -4.02 24.16
N GLU A 46 -37.42 -4.43 23.74
CA GLU A 46 -38.66 -4.10 24.44
C GLU A 46 -38.65 -4.63 25.88
N LEU A 47 -38.17 -5.86 26.10
CA LEU A 47 -38.04 -6.42 27.44
C LEU A 47 -36.99 -5.69 28.29
N ILE A 48 -35.83 -5.40 27.71
CA ILE A 48 -34.74 -4.67 28.39
C ILE A 48 -35.15 -3.24 28.73
N GLN A 49 -35.84 -2.55 27.82
CA GLN A 49 -36.35 -1.20 28.05
C GLN A 49 -37.41 -1.21 29.15
N ASN A 50 -38.37 -2.14 29.12
CA ASN A 50 -39.36 -2.30 30.19
C ASN A 50 -38.70 -2.57 31.54
N ALA A 51 -37.64 -3.38 31.58
CA ALA A 51 -36.88 -3.59 32.80
C ALA A 51 -36.21 -2.29 33.27
N SER A 52 -35.54 -1.55 32.37
CA SER A 52 -34.89 -0.26 32.66
C SER A 52 -35.86 0.79 33.20
N ASP A 53 -37.07 0.88 32.66
CA ASP A 53 -38.13 1.78 33.13
C ASP A 53 -38.63 1.42 34.55
N CYS A 54 -38.37 0.20 35.02
CA CYS A 54 -38.69 -0.26 36.38
C CYS A 54 -37.57 0.03 37.39
N THR A 55 -36.60 0.87 37.07
CA THR A 55 -35.50 1.22 37.99
C THR A 55 -35.98 2.21 39.06
N LEU A 56 -35.51 2.05 40.31
CA LEU A 56 -35.73 3.01 41.39
C LEU A 56 -34.75 4.19 41.27
N ASP A 57 -35.15 5.38 41.70
CA ASP A 57 -34.29 6.57 41.60
C ASP A 57 -32.98 6.35 42.36
N GLY A 58 -31.86 6.50 41.65
CA GLY A 58 -30.52 6.27 42.21
C GLY A 58 -30.10 4.80 42.35
N GLU A 59 -30.97 3.85 42.00
CA GLU A 59 -30.63 2.43 41.93
C GLU A 59 -30.30 1.99 40.50
N LYS A 60 -29.84 0.74 40.36
CA LYS A 60 -29.55 0.12 39.08
C LYS A 60 -30.06 -1.32 39.07
N ILE A 61 -30.45 -1.81 37.91
CA ILE A 61 -31.02 -3.15 37.75
C ILE A 61 -30.02 -4.15 37.16
N ASN A 62 -30.19 -5.41 37.54
CA ASN A 62 -29.55 -6.56 36.94
C ASN A 62 -30.56 -7.31 36.07
N ILE A 63 -30.24 -7.47 34.79
CA ILE A 63 -31.04 -8.23 33.83
C ILE A 63 -30.42 -9.61 33.67
N ASN A 64 -31.23 -10.66 33.62
CA ASN A 64 -30.79 -12.02 33.36
C ASN A 64 -31.67 -12.69 32.29
N LEU A 65 -31.03 -13.31 31.31
CA LEU A 65 -31.64 -13.98 30.18
C LEU A 65 -31.11 -15.41 30.08
N GLU A 66 -32.01 -16.37 30.23
CA GLU A 66 -31.73 -17.80 30.05
C GLU A 66 -32.49 -18.30 28.82
N ILE A 67 -31.77 -18.85 27.85
CA ILE A 67 -32.30 -19.29 26.56
C ILE A 67 -31.87 -20.72 26.31
N SER A 68 -32.85 -21.59 26.11
CA SER A 68 -32.71 -22.95 25.62
C SER A 68 -33.50 -23.16 24.33
N ASN A 69 -33.42 -24.35 23.74
CA ASN A 69 -34.22 -24.70 22.55
C ASN A 69 -35.73 -24.77 22.82
N GLU A 70 -36.13 -24.83 24.09
CA GLU A 70 -37.52 -25.05 24.50
C GLU A 70 -38.10 -23.88 25.29
N ARG A 71 -37.24 -23.05 25.89
CA ARG A 71 -37.67 -22.00 26.83
C ARG A 71 -36.77 -20.79 26.79
N ILE A 72 -37.38 -19.61 26.90
CA ILE A 72 -36.69 -18.34 27.17
C ILE A 72 -37.22 -17.80 28.48
N THR A 73 -36.32 -17.46 29.38
CA THR A 73 -36.63 -16.78 30.65
C THR A 73 -35.89 -15.46 30.65
N PHE A 74 -36.63 -14.35 30.61
CA PHE A 74 -36.10 -13.01 30.84
C PHE A 74 -36.45 -12.57 32.26
N SER A 75 -35.51 -12.04 33.03
CA SER A 75 -35.75 -11.60 34.38
C SER A 75 -34.98 -10.34 34.77
N HIS A 76 -35.53 -9.57 35.70
CA HIS A 76 -34.89 -8.39 36.28
C HIS A 76 -35.25 -8.23 37.75
N ASP A 77 -34.49 -7.42 38.48
CA ASP A 77 -34.66 -7.10 39.90
C ASP A 77 -35.16 -5.67 40.17
N GLY A 78 -35.66 -4.99 39.13
CA GLY A 78 -36.38 -3.71 39.25
C GLY A 78 -37.73 -3.81 39.99
N LYS A 79 -38.49 -2.71 39.98
CA LYS A 79 -39.77 -2.56 40.71
C LYS A 79 -40.75 -3.73 40.46
N PRO A 80 -41.38 -4.26 41.53
CA PRO A 80 -42.46 -5.24 41.41
C PRO A 80 -43.67 -4.73 40.64
N PHE A 81 -44.47 -5.63 40.09
CA PHE A 81 -45.72 -5.27 39.42
C PHE A 81 -46.75 -4.76 40.43
N THR A 82 -47.43 -3.66 40.09
CA THR A 82 -48.65 -3.23 40.79
C THR A 82 -49.89 -3.76 40.07
N TYR A 83 -51.05 -3.74 40.73
CA TYR A 83 -52.35 -4.02 40.11
C TYR A 83 -52.53 -3.27 38.79
N ASN A 84 -52.30 -1.95 38.80
CA ASN A 84 -52.45 -1.11 37.61
C ASN A 84 -51.46 -1.48 36.50
N ASN A 85 -50.19 -1.78 36.82
CA ASN A 85 -49.23 -2.15 35.78
C ASN A 85 -49.58 -3.49 35.11
N LEU A 86 -50.08 -4.46 35.89
CA LEU A 86 -50.50 -5.74 35.32
C LEU A 86 -51.82 -5.61 34.55
N GLN A 87 -52.74 -4.75 35.00
CA GLN A 87 -53.95 -4.40 34.25
C GLN A 87 -53.61 -3.71 32.91
N ASP A 88 -52.67 -2.78 32.89
CA ASP A 88 -52.20 -2.11 31.67
C ASP A 88 -51.55 -3.12 30.72
N LEU A 89 -50.77 -4.08 31.24
CA LEU A 89 -50.20 -5.16 30.44
C LEU A 89 -51.29 -6.08 29.84
N ILE A 90 -52.35 -6.38 30.59
CA ILE A 90 -53.48 -7.21 30.11
C ILE A 90 -54.34 -6.44 29.10
N THR A 91 -54.58 -5.15 29.31
CA THR A 91 -55.50 -4.38 28.46
C THR A 91 -54.78 -3.73 27.27
N GLN A 92 -53.47 -3.56 27.34
CA GLN A 92 -52.66 -2.83 26.35
C GLN A 92 -53.06 -1.34 26.21
N VAL A 93 -53.87 -0.82 27.14
CA VAL A 93 -54.27 0.58 27.23
C VAL A 93 -53.47 1.18 28.38
N SER A 94 -52.48 2.02 28.06
CA SER A 94 -51.65 2.68 29.08
C SER A 94 -52.37 3.90 29.61
N THR A 95 -52.42 4.05 30.94
CA THR A 95 -52.92 5.26 31.62
C THR A 95 -51.84 6.36 31.77
N LYS A 96 -50.58 6.07 31.38
CA LYS A 96 -49.43 6.97 31.53
C LYS A 96 -49.41 8.19 30.60
N GLU A 97 -50.44 8.41 29.79
CA GLU A 97 -50.57 9.62 28.96
C GLU A 97 -50.85 10.89 29.79
N GLU A 98 -51.32 10.77 31.04
CA GLU A 98 -51.75 11.92 31.86
C GLU A 98 -50.70 12.45 32.87
N SER A 99 -49.63 11.71 33.20
CA SER A 99 -48.74 12.06 34.33
C SER A 99 -47.51 12.90 34.00
N GLY A 100 -47.18 13.13 32.73
CA GLY A 100 -46.05 13.98 32.32
C GLY A 100 -44.65 13.45 32.69
N GLU A 101 -44.53 12.21 33.19
CA GLU A 101 -43.24 11.57 33.48
C GLU A 101 -42.53 11.10 32.20
N GLU A 102 -41.24 11.41 32.06
CA GLU A 102 -40.38 11.02 30.93
C GLU A 102 -39.97 9.53 30.99
N LEU A 103 -40.93 8.61 30.98
CA LEU A 103 -40.66 7.18 30.80
C LEU A 103 -40.43 6.87 29.31
N THR A 104 -39.42 6.04 29.00
CA THR A 104 -39.07 5.72 27.60
C THR A 104 -40.10 4.82 26.91
N GLY A 105 -40.83 3.97 27.64
CA GLY A 105 -41.98 3.20 27.15
C GLY A 105 -43.31 3.95 27.22
N LYS A 106 -43.63 4.74 26.18
CA LYS A 106 -44.90 5.50 26.11
C LYS A 106 -46.09 4.68 25.57
N PHE A 107 -45.82 3.58 24.89
CA PHE A 107 -46.84 2.76 24.24
C PHE A 107 -46.73 1.33 24.76
N GLY A 108 -47.71 0.86 25.53
CA GLY A 108 -47.74 -0.51 26.05
C GLY A 108 -47.68 -1.64 24.99
N THR A 109 -47.57 -1.29 23.70
CA THR A 109 -47.50 -2.17 22.53
C THR A 109 -46.16 -2.90 22.40
N GLY A 110 -45.06 -2.38 22.96
CA GLY A 110 -43.73 -3.02 22.86
C GLY A 110 -43.71 -4.46 23.36
N PHE A 111 -44.42 -4.76 24.46
CA PHE A 111 -44.55 -6.12 24.98
C PHE A 111 -45.23 -7.08 23.99
N MET A 112 -46.11 -6.58 23.10
CA MET A 112 -46.79 -7.42 22.12
C MET A 112 -45.82 -8.09 21.15
N SER A 113 -44.68 -7.46 20.85
CA SER A 113 -43.65 -8.04 19.98
C SER A 113 -43.11 -9.38 20.51
N THR A 114 -43.17 -9.60 21.83
CA THR A 114 -42.71 -10.84 22.46
C THR A 114 -43.61 -12.03 22.16
N PHE A 115 -44.87 -11.81 21.75
CA PHE A 115 -45.77 -12.89 21.32
C PHE A 115 -45.34 -13.56 20.01
N LEU A 116 -44.36 -12.99 19.30
CA LEU A 116 -43.65 -13.68 18.22
C LEU A 116 -42.91 -14.93 18.73
N LEU A 117 -42.44 -14.90 19.98
CA LEU A 117 -41.76 -16.02 20.63
C LEU A 117 -42.77 -17.08 21.08
N SER A 118 -43.77 -16.67 21.85
CA SER A 118 -44.81 -17.56 22.37
C SER A 118 -46.11 -16.81 22.59
N ARG A 119 -47.25 -17.43 22.26
CA ARG A 119 -48.59 -16.86 22.48
C ARG A 119 -49.05 -16.92 23.93
N ILE A 120 -48.31 -17.61 24.76
CA ILE A 120 -48.54 -17.74 26.19
C ILE A 120 -47.27 -17.28 26.88
N VAL A 121 -47.40 -16.31 27.78
CA VAL A 121 -46.29 -15.80 28.59
C VAL A 121 -46.64 -16.02 30.06
N GLU A 122 -45.78 -16.75 30.75
CA GLU A 122 -45.89 -16.92 32.20
C GLU A 122 -45.07 -15.81 32.88
N ILE A 123 -45.64 -15.16 33.88
CA ILE A 123 -45.02 -14.08 34.64
C ILE A 123 -44.90 -14.53 36.08
N GLU A 124 -43.67 -14.61 36.58
CA GLU A 124 -43.38 -14.90 37.99
C GLU A 124 -42.78 -13.65 38.66
N GLY A 125 -43.13 -13.40 39.92
CA GLY A 125 -42.44 -12.37 40.69
C GLY A 125 -43.20 -11.88 41.91
N THR A 126 -42.88 -10.67 42.36
CA THR A 126 -43.61 -10.00 43.45
C THR A 126 -44.70 -9.12 42.86
N PHE A 127 -45.90 -9.14 43.46
CA PHE A 127 -47.04 -8.32 43.10
C PHE A 127 -47.51 -7.47 44.28
N ILE A 128 -47.64 -6.16 44.05
CA ILE A 128 -48.15 -5.19 45.01
C ILE A 128 -49.66 -5.04 44.78
N ARG A 129 -50.43 -5.47 45.78
CA ARG A 129 -51.90 -5.39 45.80
C ARG A 129 -52.37 -3.95 45.98
N ASN A 130 -53.65 -3.69 45.70
CA ASN A 130 -54.27 -2.36 45.86
C ASN A 130 -54.26 -1.84 47.31
N ASN A 131 -54.15 -2.74 48.29
CA ASN A 131 -54.02 -2.41 49.71
C ASN A 131 -52.55 -2.24 50.15
N GLU A 132 -51.62 -2.08 49.19
CA GLU A 132 -50.17 -1.90 49.38
C GLU A 132 -49.43 -3.11 49.98
N THR A 133 -50.10 -4.25 50.15
CA THR A 133 -49.45 -5.47 50.64
C THR A 133 -48.93 -6.32 49.48
N SER A 134 -47.77 -6.95 49.65
CA SER A 134 -47.15 -7.75 48.60
C SER A 134 -47.59 -9.23 48.65
N THR A 135 -47.55 -9.92 47.52
CA THR A 135 -47.73 -11.38 47.40
C THR A 135 -46.87 -11.94 46.25
N ASN A 136 -46.72 -13.27 46.20
CA ASN A 136 -46.08 -13.93 45.07
C ASN A 136 -47.06 -14.02 43.89
N MET A 137 -46.59 -13.70 42.69
CA MET A 137 -47.33 -13.76 41.44
C MET A 137 -46.84 -14.92 40.60
N ASN A 138 -47.78 -15.74 40.14
CA ASN A 138 -47.63 -16.59 38.96
C ASN A 138 -48.85 -16.32 38.08
N PHE A 139 -48.64 -15.55 37.02
CA PHE A 139 -49.71 -15.03 36.17
C PHE A 139 -49.49 -15.43 34.72
N ILE A 140 -50.56 -15.79 34.01
CA ILE A 140 -50.46 -16.23 32.61
C ILE A 140 -51.13 -15.20 31.70
N ILE A 141 -50.33 -14.60 30.82
CA ILE A 141 -50.84 -13.82 29.70
C ILE A 141 -51.10 -14.76 28.52
N ASN A 142 -52.36 -14.98 28.18
CA ASN A 142 -52.78 -15.90 27.11
C ASN A 142 -53.35 -15.12 25.92
N ARG A 143 -52.70 -15.26 24.76
CA ARG A 143 -53.11 -14.66 23.48
C ARG A 143 -53.14 -15.66 22.32
N THR A 144 -53.58 -16.88 22.59
CA THR A 144 -53.70 -17.91 21.55
C THR A 144 -54.83 -17.67 20.56
N LYS A 145 -55.91 -16.98 20.95
CA LYS A 145 -57.00 -16.63 20.03
C LYS A 145 -56.68 -15.31 19.30
N ARG A 146 -56.93 -15.27 17.98
CA ARG A 146 -56.62 -14.12 17.11
C ARG A 146 -57.84 -13.37 16.58
N ASP A 147 -59.02 -13.97 16.66
CA ASP A 147 -60.26 -13.29 16.27
C ASP A 147 -60.69 -12.33 17.39
N TYR A 148 -61.46 -11.31 17.02
CA TYR A 148 -61.87 -10.24 17.92
C TYR A 148 -62.58 -10.78 19.18
N ASN A 149 -63.50 -11.72 19.03
CA ASN A 149 -64.25 -12.29 20.16
C ASN A 149 -63.35 -13.12 21.06
N GLY A 150 -62.47 -13.92 20.46
CA GLY A 150 -61.49 -14.71 21.20
C GLY A 150 -60.52 -13.86 22.02
N ILE A 151 -60.01 -12.75 21.47
CA ILE A 151 -59.15 -11.80 22.20
C ILE A 151 -59.92 -11.18 23.36
N LYS A 152 -61.19 -10.79 23.14
CA LYS A 152 -62.05 -10.20 24.17
C LYS A 152 -62.27 -11.18 25.32
N GLU A 153 -62.63 -12.42 25.02
CA GLU A 153 -62.84 -13.49 26.03
C GLU A 153 -61.58 -13.75 26.86
N GLN A 154 -60.42 -13.89 26.22
CA GLN A 154 -59.15 -14.11 26.92
C GLN A 154 -58.78 -12.92 27.82
N THR A 155 -59.06 -11.70 27.37
CA THR A 155 -58.83 -10.47 28.17
C THR A 155 -59.70 -10.45 29.42
N ILE A 156 -60.99 -10.78 29.31
CA ILE A 156 -61.89 -10.86 30.47
C ILE A 156 -61.38 -11.91 31.47
N GLN A 157 -61.03 -13.11 31.00
CA GLN A 157 -60.52 -14.19 31.86
C GLN A 157 -59.24 -13.78 32.62
N MET A 158 -58.35 -13.01 31.99
CA MET A 158 -57.16 -12.51 32.65
C MET A 158 -57.48 -11.44 33.69
N LEU A 159 -58.43 -10.54 33.42
CA LEU A 159 -58.86 -9.54 34.40
C LEU A 159 -59.53 -10.20 35.62
N GLU A 160 -60.32 -11.25 35.43
CA GLU A 160 -60.90 -12.04 36.53
C GLU A 160 -59.79 -12.68 37.40
N LYS A 161 -58.77 -13.29 36.77
CA LYS A 161 -57.60 -13.82 37.48
C LYS A 161 -56.79 -12.75 38.20
N LEU A 162 -56.71 -11.53 37.66
CA LEU A 162 -56.03 -10.41 38.31
C LEU A 162 -56.75 -10.02 39.60
N GLU A 163 -58.09 -9.99 39.59
CA GLU A 163 -58.88 -9.76 40.80
C GLU A 163 -58.70 -10.87 41.84
N GLU A 164 -58.58 -12.13 41.42
CA GLU A 164 -58.27 -13.24 42.32
C GLU A 164 -56.89 -13.09 42.96
N LEU A 165 -55.88 -12.69 42.18
CA LEU A 165 -54.53 -12.41 42.67
C LEU A 165 -54.52 -11.28 43.70
N ASP A 166 -55.27 -10.20 43.45
CA ASP A 166 -55.38 -9.05 44.37
C ASP A 166 -56.04 -9.40 45.70
N ARG A 167 -56.98 -10.36 45.71
CA ARG A 167 -57.65 -10.86 46.93
C ARG A 167 -56.86 -11.94 47.67
N SER A 168 -55.80 -12.49 47.08
CA SER A 168 -55.04 -13.59 47.68
C SER A 168 -54.36 -13.16 48.99
N SER A 169 -54.23 -14.08 49.95
CA SER A 169 -53.67 -13.82 51.29
C SER A 169 -52.28 -14.41 51.52
N ASN A 170 -51.60 -14.85 50.47
CA ASN A 170 -50.29 -15.49 50.59
C ASN A 170 -49.20 -14.46 50.90
N GLU A 171 -48.41 -14.67 51.95
CA GLU A 171 -47.25 -13.85 52.29
C GLU A 171 -46.05 -14.16 51.36
N VAL A 172 -45.17 -13.17 51.16
CA VAL A 172 -44.08 -13.18 50.19
C VAL A 172 -42.92 -14.09 50.63
N LEU A 173 -42.39 -14.88 49.68
CA LEU A 173 -41.10 -15.57 49.82
C LEU A 173 -40.03 -14.83 49.01
N THR A 174 -39.41 -13.84 49.67
CA THR A 174 -38.00 -13.40 49.51
C THR A 174 -37.37 -13.34 48.11
N SER A 175 -38.07 -12.87 47.06
CA SER A 175 -37.40 -12.52 45.80
C SER A 175 -38.10 -11.38 45.05
N ASN A 176 -37.48 -10.20 45.06
CA ASN A 176 -37.88 -9.04 44.24
C ASN A 176 -37.50 -9.21 42.75
N LYS A 177 -37.64 -10.41 42.18
CA LYS A 177 -37.34 -10.67 40.77
C LYS A 177 -38.62 -10.85 39.98
N THR A 178 -38.75 -10.09 38.89
CA THR A 178 -39.79 -10.29 37.88
C THR A 178 -39.22 -11.16 36.77
N LYS A 179 -39.94 -12.20 36.36
CA LYS A 179 -39.56 -13.12 35.28
C LYS A 179 -40.68 -13.22 34.25
N PHE A 180 -40.31 -13.22 32.99
CA PHE A 180 -41.16 -13.55 31.85
C PHE A 180 -40.64 -14.84 31.22
N ILE A 181 -41.48 -15.87 31.17
CA ILE A 181 -41.13 -17.20 30.70
C ILE A 181 -41.94 -17.49 29.43
N TYR A 182 -41.23 -17.75 28.34
CA TYR A 182 -41.76 -18.09 27.03
C TYR A 182 -41.46 -19.55 26.73
N ASN A 183 -42.49 -20.37 26.62
CA ASN A 183 -42.34 -21.73 26.11
C ASN A 183 -42.33 -21.68 24.58
N ILE A 184 -41.20 -22.09 23.99
CA ILE A 184 -40.95 -22.09 22.55
C ILE A 184 -40.77 -23.52 22.00
N ALA A 185 -41.05 -24.55 22.79
CA ALA A 185 -41.07 -25.93 22.32
C ALA A 185 -42.11 -26.08 21.20
N GLY A 186 -41.67 -26.57 20.03
CA GLY A 186 -42.54 -26.68 18.85
C GLY A 186 -42.89 -25.34 18.17
N SER A 187 -42.18 -24.27 18.49
CA SER A 187 -42.36 -22.95 17.85
C SER A 187 -42.06 -22.98 16.34
N SER A 188 -42.65 -22.02 15.63
CA SER A 188 -42.45 -21.84 14.18
C SER A 188 -40.99 -21.58 13.83
N GLN A 189 -40.63 -21.79 12.56
CA GLN A 189 -39.29 -21.46 12.08
C GLN A 189 -38.98 -19.96 12.27
N ASP A 190 -39.96 -19.09 12.05
CA ASP A 190 -39.84 -17.64 12.24
C ASP A 190 -39.52 -17.26 13.68
N SER A 191 -40.18 -17.91 14.64
CA SER A 191 -39.92 -17.72 16.07
C SER A 191 -38.49 -18.13 16.43
N LYS A 192 -38.00 -19.28 15.91
CA LYS A 192 -36.63 -19.74 16.15
C LYS A 192 -35.59 -18.77 15.58
N GLU A 193 -35.87 -18.23 14.40
CA GLU A 193 -35.02 -17.23 13.77
C GLU A 193 -35.04 -15.90 14.54
N ALA A 194 -36.19 -15.48 15.05
CA ALA A 194 -36.32 -14.29 15.92
C ALA A 194 -35.45 -14.40 17.18
N VAL A 195 -35.44 -15.58 17.81
CA VAL A 195 -34.58 -15.84 18.98
C VAL A 195 -33.12 -15.77 18.59
N LYS A 196 -32.72 -16.52 17.56
CA LYS A 196 -31.32 -16.57 17.12
C LYS A 196 -30.79 -15.18 16.77
N GLN A 197 -31.55 -14.41 16.00
CA GLN A 197 -31.13 -13.07 15.55
C GLN A 197 -31.19 -12.06 16.70
N GLY A 198 -32.26 -12.02 17.50
CA GLY A 198 -32.37 -11.10 18.64
C GLY A 198 -31.25 -11.30 19.67
N VAL A 199 -30.86 -12.55 19.94
CA VAL A 199 -29.74 -12.87 20.84
C VAL A 199 -28.41 -12.44 20.24
N LYS A 200 -28.18 -12.71 18.94
CA LYS A 200 -26.97 -12.28 18.25
C LYS A 200 -26.81 -10.75 18.32
N ASP A 201 -27.89 -10.01 18.08
CA ASP A 201 -27.89 -8.56 18.11
C ASP A 201 -27.71 -8.02 19.53
N LEU A 202 -28.37 -8.61 20.53
CA LEU A 202 -28.15 -8.29 21.94
C LEU A 202 -26.67 -8.41 22.30
N LEU A 203 -26.06 -9.58 22.05
CA LEU A 203 -24.66 -9.83 22.40
C LEU A 203 -23.71 -8.83 21.72
N ALA A 204 -24.00 -8.42 20.49
CA ALA A 204 -23.19 -7.44 19.76
C ALA A 204 -23.34 -6.00 20.29
N THR A 205 -24.43 -5.68 20.98
CA THR A 205 -24.78 -4.30 21.36
C THR A 205 -24.80 -4.04 22.87
N ILE A 206 -24.75 -5.08 23.72
CA ILE A 206 -24.57 -4.95 25.18
C ILE A 206 -23.47 -3.94 25.56
N PRO A 207 -22.27 -3.94 24.93
CA PRO A 207 -21.23 -2.97 25.26
C PRO A 207 -21.70 -1.52 25.15
N TYR A 208 -22.45 -1.19 24.10
CA TYR A 208 -22.94 0.16 23.84
C TYR A 208 -24.18 0.48 24.67
N LEU A 209 -25.08 -0.49 24.87
CA LEU A 209 -26.21 -0.36 25.82
C LEU A 209 -25.70 0.03 27.20
N LEU A 210 -24.74 -0.72 27.72
CA LEU A 210 -24.12 -0.42 29.01
C LEU A 210 -23.30 0.86 28.96
N ALA A 211 -22.81 1.32 27.81
CA ALA A 211 -22.14 2.62 27.74
C ALA A 211 -23.13 3.79 27.92
N PHE A 212 -24.31 3.70 27.30
CA PHE A 212 -25.30 4.79 27.26
C PHE A 212 -26.30 4.77 28.41
N ASN A 213 -26.76 3.58 28.81
CA ASN A 213 -27.80 3.44 29.81
C ASN A 213 -27.17 3.43 31.22
N GLU A 214 -27.59 4.35 32.08
CA GLU A 214 -27.10 4.43 33.47
C GLU A 214 -27.90 3.56 34.45
N ASN A 215 -29.13 3.20 34.10
CA ASN A 215 -30.04 2.42 34.94
C ASN A 215 -29.67 0.93 34.98
N ILE A 216 -29.00 0.40 33.95
CA ILE A 216 -28.61 -1.01 33.88
C ILE A 216 -27.23 -1.20 34.49
N GLN A 217 -27.15 -1.98 35.57
CA GLN A 217 -25.89 -2.38 36.20
C GLN A 217 -25.19 -3.50 35.42
N SER A 218 -25.95 -4.51 35.03
CA SER A 218 -25.42 -5.68 34.32
C SER A 218 -26.48 -6.39 33.50
N VAL A 219 -26.03 -7.07 32.44
CA VAL A 219 -26.82 -8.04 31.68
C VAL A 219 -26.15 -9.40 31.78
N ASP A 220 -26.88 -10.41 32.21
CA ASP A 220 -26.46 -11.81 32.24
C ASP A 220 -27.17 -12.57 31.12
N CYS A 221 -26.43 -13.28 30.27
CA CYS A 221 -27.00 -14.09 29.19
C CYS A 221 -26.39 -15.50 29.22
N ASN A 222 -27.20 -16.52 29.50
CA ASN A 222 -26.77 -17.93 29.59
C ASN A 222 -25.53 -18.15 30.50
N GLY A 223 -25.48 -17.46 31.64
CA GLY A 223 -24.38 -17.54 32.61
C GLY A 223 -23.15 -16.68 32.28
N LYS A 224 -23.19 -15.90 31.20
CA LYS A 224 -22.18 -14.92 30.84
C LYS A 224 -22.64 -13.51 31.24
N ARG A 225 -21.93 -12.90 32.19
CA ARG A 225 -22.26 -11.59 32.79
C ARG A 225 -21.50 -10.46 32.12
N TYR A 226 -22.20 -9.38 31.79
CA TYR A 226 -21.65 -8.15 31.23
C TYR A 226 -21.95 -6.99 32.17
N GLU A 227 -20.94 -6.22 32.56
CA GLU A 227 -21.08 -5.10 33.51
C GLU A 227 -20.11 -3.94 33.17
N LYS A 228 -20.50 -2.70 33.49
CA LYS A 228 -19.58 -1.55 33.39
C LYS A 228 -18.41 -1.77 34.37
N ALA A 229 -17.19 -1.55 33.89
CA ALA A 229 -15.97 -1.65 34.71
C ALA A 229 -15.42 -0.26 35.01
N LYS A 230 -14.10 -0.08 34.93
CA LYS A 230 -13.44 1.20 35.19
C LYS A 230 -13.54 2.10 33.97
N SER A 231 -13.68 3.40 34.22
CA SER A 231 -13.61 4.44 33.20
C SER A 231 -12.42 5.33 33.48
N ARG A 232 -11.72 5.75 32.42
CA ARG A 232 -10.58 6.67 32.50
C ARG A 232 -10.87 7.88 31.63
N THR A 233 -10.93 9.05 32.25
CA THR A 233 -11.00 10.31 31.51
C THR A 233 -9.62 10.73 31.03
N TYR A 234 -9.56 11.45 29.91
CA TYR A 234 -8.34 12.06 29.40
C TYR A 234 -8.38 13.57 29.71
N PRO A 235 -7.66 14.07 30.72
CA PRO A 235 -7.76 15.48 31.12
C PRO A 235 -7.40 16.47 30.00
N ALA A 236 -6.52 16.08 29.08
CA ALA A 236 -6.16 16.87 27.91
C ALA A 236 -7.32 17.02 26.89
N TYR A 237 -8.34 16.16 26.98
CA TYR A 237 -9.45 16.06 26.05
C TYR A 237 -10.76 16.01 26.85
N SER A 238 -11.33 17.18 27.16
CA SER A 238 -12.40 17.36 28.15
C SER A 238 -13.63 16.46 27.97
N ASN A 239 -13.85 15.94 26.77
CA ASN A 239 -15.02 15.14 26.42
C ASN A 239 -14.70 13.65 26.21
N LEU A 240 -13.43 13.22 26.28
CA LEU A 240 -13.01 11.85 25.97
C LEU A 240 -12.87 10.99 27.24
N THR A 241 -13.53 9.85 27.21
CA THR A 241 -13.42 8.79 28.22
C THR A 241 -13.12 7.46 27.55
N LEU A 242 -12.10 6.75 28.05
CA LEU A 242 -11.92 5.33 27.79
C LEU A 242 -12.75 4.56 28.81
N MET A 243 -13.89 4.02 28.36
CA MET A 243 -14.77 3.20 29.17
C MET A 243 -14.37 1.73 29.00
N GLN A 244 -14.26 0.99 30.11
CA GLN A 244 -14.03 -0.45 30.07
C GLN A 244 -15.29 -1.20 30.49
N LEU A 245 -15.55 -2.29 29.80
CA LEU A 245 -16.66 -3.20 30.06
C LEU A 245 -16.09 -4.57 30.37
N LYS A 246 -16.61 -5.18 31.42
CA LYS A 246 -16.15 -6.48 31.89
C LYS A 246 -17.16 -7.53 31.47
N THR A 247 -16.65 -8.58 30.85
CA THR A 247 -17.39 -9.78 30.51
C THR A 247 -16.85 -10.94 31.35
N ILE A 248 -17.72 -11.61 32.08
CA ILE A 248 -17.39 -12.73 32.96
C ILE A 248 -18.07 -13.97 32.41
N ASP A 249 -17.27 -14.97 32.04
CA ASP A 249 -17.74 -16.28 31.61
C ASP A 249 -17.05 -17.35 32.46
N LYS A 250 -17.80 -17.93 33.40
CA LYS A 250 -17.27 -18.85 34.43
C LYS A 250 -16.13 -18.19 35.22
N ASN A 251 -14.89 -18.58 34.96
CA ASN A 251 -13.68 -18.05 35.60
C ASN A 251 -12.86 -17.11 34.68
N ASN A 252 -13.28 -16.94 33.43
CA ASN A 252 -12.60 -16.07 32.48
C ASN A 252 -13.20 -14.67 32.55
N VAL A 253 -12.33 -13.67 32.71
CA VAL A 253 -12.70 -12.27 32.68
C VAL A 253 -12.08 -11.64 31.43
N ASN A 254 -12.92 -11.16 30.53
CA ASN A 254 -12.51 -10.36 29.38
C ASN A 254 -12.85 -8.89 29.61
N ILE A 255 -11.99 -7.99 29.13
CA ILE A 255 -12.20 -6.54 29.22
C ILE A 255 -12.26 -5.99 27.79
N GLU A 256 -13.41 -5.41 27.46
CA GLU A 256 -13.59 -4.64 26.23
C GLU A 256 -13.44 -3.16 26.56
N SER A 257 -12.92 -2.38 25.61
CA SER A 257 -12.72 -0.95 25.81
C SER A 257 -13.42 -0.16 24.71
N LEU A 258 -14.01 0.98 25.09
CA LEU A 258 -14.71 1.89 24.20
C LEU A 258 -14.14 3.30 24.38
N PHE A 259 -13.93 4.00 23.28
CA PHE A 259 -13.81 5.45 23.31
C PHE A 259 -15.20 6.06 23.28
N TYR A 260 -15.52 6.74 24.37
CA TYR A 260 -16.79 7.37 24.63
C TYR A 260 -16.58 8.88 24.72
N PHE A 261 -17.25 9.61 23.83
CA PHE A 261 -17.29 11.07 23.86
C PHE A 261 -18.68 11.54 24.21
N SER A 262 -18.76 12.51 25.12
CA SER A 262 -20.03 13.10 25.52
C SER A 262 -19.90 14.62 25.59
N LYS A 263 -20.87 15.31 25.01
CA LYS A 263 -21.05 16.75 25.13
C LYS A 263 -22.54 17.05 25.08
N ASN A 264 -23.00 17.90 26.00
CA ASN A 264 -24.42 18.19 26.18
C ASN A 264 -25.23 16.89 26.30
N ASN A 265 -26.18 16.65 25.38
CA ASN A 265 -27.05 15.47 25.37
C ASN A 265 -26.71 14.49 24.24
N VAL A 266 -25.52 14.61 23.65
CA VAL A 266 -25.08 13.78 22.53
C VAL A 266 -23.83 13.01 22.91
N GLN A 267 -23.81 11.74 22.56
CA GLN A 267 -22.66 10.88 22.74
C GLN A 267 -22.29 10.18 21.45
N ILE A 268 -20.99 9.97 21.24
CA ILE A 268 -20.47 9.11 20.19
C ILE A 268 -19.56 8.05 20.80
N VAL A 269 -19.60 6.84 20.26
CA VAL A 269 -18.82 5.72 20.78
C VAL A 269 -18.22 4.87 19.67
N CYS A 270 -17.00 4.39 19.89
CA CYS A 270 -16.35 3.44 19.01
C CYS A 270 -15.52 2.42 19.81
N PRO A 271 -15.46 1.16 19.35
CA PRO A 271 -14.73 0.10 20.03
C PRO A 271 -13.22 0.24 19.81
N VAL A 272 -12.44 0.03 20.87
CA VAL A 272 -10.97 0.08 20.83
C VAL A 272 -10.35 -1.09 21.58
N GLU A 273 -9.21 -1.58 21.09
CA GLU A 273 -8.28 -2.34 21.90
C GLU A 273 -7.36 -1.38 22.65
N TYR A 274 -7.25 -1.56 23.96
CA TYR A 274 -6.33 -0.76 24.78
C TYR A 274 -5.15 -1.62 25.23
N ASP A 275 -3.98 -1.36 24.66
CA ASP A 275 -2.73 -1.92 25.12
C ASP A 275 -2.23 -1.11 26.33
N LYS A 276 -2.11 -1.78 27.48
CA LYS A 276 -1.70 -1.13 28.73
C LYS A 276 -0.21 -0.76 28.75
N ASP A 277 0.63 -1.52 28.05
CA ASP A 277 2.08 -1.36 28.09
C ASP A 277 2.51 -0.20 27.19
N SER A 278 2.03 -0.20 25.95
CA SER A 278 2.28 0.89 25.00
C SER A 278 1.36 2.11 25.19
N LYS A 279 0.27 1.96 25.96
CA LYS A 279 -0.84 2.93 26.08
C LYS A 279 -1.54 3.23 24.75
N LEU A 280 -1.40 2.34 23.78
CA LEU A 280 -1.96 2.48 22.45
C LEU A 280 -3.43 2.07 22.42
N CYS A 281 -4.23 2.82 21.67
CA CYS A 281 -5.64 2.55 21.43
C CYS A 281 -5.83 2.19 19.95
N ILE A 282 -6.17 0.94 19.67
CA ILE A 282 -6.33 0.42 18.31
C ILE A 282 -7.83 0.34 18.00
N PHE A 283 -8.32 1.10 17.03
CA PHE A 283 -9.74 1.08 16.67
C PHE A 283 -10.13 -0.27 16.09
N LYS A 284 -11.22 -0.85 16.60
CA LYS A 284 -11.79 -2.10 16.08
C LYS A 284 -12.86 -1.81 15.03
N PRO A 285 -13.04 -2.69 14.03
CA PRO A 285 -14.13 -2.54 13.08
C PRO A 285 -15.49 -2.65 13.77
N LEU A 286 -16.44 -1.82 13.34
CA LEU A 286 -17.84 -1.97 13.76
C LEU A 286 -18.53 -3.00 12.85
N SER A 287 -19.25 -3.94 13.45
CA SER A 287 -20.07 -4.90 12.69
C SER A 287 -21.23 -4.19 11.98
N ASN A 288 -21.47 -4.53 10.71
CA ASN A 288 -22.55 -3.96 9.90
C ASN A 288 -23.96 -4.29 10.44
N ASN A 289 -24.10 -5.20 11.41
CA ASN A 289 -25.39 -5.51 12.03
C ASN A 289 -25.70 -4.62 13.26
N ILE A 290 -24.80 -3.72 13.65
CA ILE A 290 -24.99 -2.83 14.80
C ILE A 290 -25.65 -1.54 14.33
N PRO A 291 -26.80 -1.14 14.92
CA PRO A 291 -27.42 0.15 14.67
C PRO A 291 -26.43 1.30 14.88
N LYS A 292 -26.43 2.30 14.00
CA LYS A 292 -25.56 3.48 14.18
C LYS A 292 -26.19 4.50 15.12
N LEU A 293 -27.51 4.47 15.31
CA LEU A 293 -28.21 5.40 16.18
C LEU A 293 -28.80 4.68 17.39
N PHE A 294 -28.65 5.31 18.55
CA PHE A 294 -29.21 4.88 19.83
C PHE A 294 -30.01 6.03 20.45
N CYS A 295 -31.09 5.67 21.14
CA CYS A 295 -31.84 6.56 22.04
C CYS A 295 -31.93 5.82 23.37
N ASP A 296 -30.78 5.75 24.06
CA ASP A 296 -30.42 4.88 25.20
C ASP A 296 -30.43 3.37 24.88
N PHE A 297 -31.24 2.97 23.91
CA PHE A 297 -31.36 1.63 23.34
C PHE A 297 -31.10 1.70 21.83
N PRO A 298 -30.64 0.59 21.21
CA PRO A 298 -30.38 0.55 19.77
C PRO A 298 -31.65 0.80 18.95
N LEU A 299 -31.57 1.70 17.96
CA LEU A 299 -32.65 1.92 16.99
C LEU A 299 -32.47 0.95 15.81
N VAL A 300 -32.99 -0.27 15.97
CA VAL A 300 -32.87 -1.36 14.99
C VAL A 300 -33.47 -0.94 13.65
N GLY A 301 -32.66 -0.91 12.58
CA GLY A 301 -33.01 -0.31 11.28
C GLY A 301 -32.11 0.85 10.87
N THR A 302 -31.25 1.32 11.78
CA THR A 302 -30.28 2.40 11.53
C THR A 302 -28.84 1.92 11.29
N GLU A 303 -28.64 0.64 10.98
CA GLU A 303 -27.32 0.04 10.69
C GLU A 303 -26.60 0.74 9.53
N ASP A 304 -27.37 1.12 8.51
CA ASP A 304 -26.88 1.77 7.30
C ASP A 304 -26.88 3.30 7.37
N PHE A 305 -27.18 3.89 8.53
CA PHE A 305 -27.23 5.35 8.66
C PHE A 305 -25.89 5.98 8.29
N ALA A 306 -25.93 7.17 7.68
CA ALA A 306 -24.75 7.87 7.15
C ALA A 306 -23.82 8.46 8.23
N PHE A 307 -23.37 7.62 9.16
CA PHE A 307 -22.42 7.96 10.22
C PHE A 307 -21.44 6.79 10.42
N PRO A 308 -20.13 7.04 10.52
CA PRO A 308 -19.15 5.95 10.52
C PRO A 308 -19.12 5.19 11.85
N ILE A 309 -19.46 5.86 12.96
CA ILE A 309 -19.48 5.31 14.32
C ILE A 309 -20.89 5.41 14.94
N ILE A 310 -21.04 4.96 16.18
CA ILE A 310 -22.33 4.95 16.87
C ILE A 310 -22.59 6.32 17.51
N VAL A 311 -23.82 6.82 17.39
CA VAL A 311 -24.32 8.06 17.99
C VAL A 311 -25.48 7.74 18.94
N ASN A 312 -25.47 8.33 20.13
CA ASN A 312 -26.58 8.28 21.09
C ASN A 312 -27.07 9.67 21.45
N SER A 313 -28.38 9.78 21.65
CA SER A 313 -29.00 10.85 22.42
C SER A 313 -30.33 10.39 22.97
N ALA A 314 -30.57 10.57 24.27
CA ALA A 314 -31.87 10.35 24.90
C ALA A 314 -32.98 11.29 24.36
N LEU A 315 -32.59 12.36 23.66
CA LEU A 315 -33.50 13.38 23.14
C LEU A 315 -33.90 13.16 21.68
N PHE A 316 -33.51 12.05 21.05
CA PHE A 316 -33.91 11.77 19.68
C PHE A 316 -35.43 11.60 19.56
N GLY A 317 -36.05 12.35 18.64
CA GLY A 317 -37.41 12.14 18.20
C GLY A 317 -37.50 10.92 17.27
N VAL A 318 -37.87 9.77 17.83
CA VAL A 318 -37.94 8.47 17.13
C VAL A 318 -39.31 8.18 16.48
N THR A 319 -39.36 7.21 15.56
CA THR A 319 -40.60 6.62 15.04
C THR A 319 -41.35 5.86 16.16
N GLU A 320 -42.63 5.57 15.95
CA GLU A 320 -43.44 4.77 16.91
C GLU A 320 -42.82 3.39 17.13
N ASP A 321 -42.33 2.79 16.04
CA ASP A 321 -41.65 1.51 15.98
C ASP A 321 -40.20 1.50 16.51
N ARG A 322 -39.66 2.69 16.86
CA ARG A 322 -38.28 2.92 17.31
C ARG A 322 -37.20 2.35 16.39
N ASP A 323 -37.48 2.29 15.09
CA ASP A 323 -36.59 1.75 14.06
C ASP A 323 -35.83 2.85 13.28
N ALA A 324 -36.19 4.12 13.50
CA ALA A 324 -35.55 5.28 12.89
C ALA A 324 -35.78 6.56 13.70
N ILE A 325 -35.04 7.61 13.36
CA ILE A 325 -35.31 8.98 13.81
C ILE A 325 -36.16 9.73 12.77
N ARG A 326 -36.92 10.72 13.22
CA ARG A 326 -37.68 11.62 12.33
C ARG A 326 -36.74 12.67 11.74
N GLU A 327 -36.18 12.44 10.55
CA GLU A 327 -35.22 13.36 9.89
C GLU A 327 -35.77 14.78 9.61
N GLY A 328 -37.10 14.92 9.56
CA GLY A 328 -37.77 16.23 9.43
C GLY A 328 -37.79 17.07 10.73
N ASN A 329 -37.47 16.46 11.87
CA ASN A 329 -37.51 17.13 13.17
C ASN A 329 -36.26 18.01 13.37
N GLN A 330 -36.46 19.27 13.76
CA GLN A 330 -35.39 20.26 13.93
C GLN A 330 -34.41 19.89 15.05
N GLN A 331 -34.91 19.40 16.19
CA GLN A 331 -34.09 18.96 17.32
C GLN A 331 -33.18 17.79 16.93
N ASN A 332 -33.67 16.82 16.16
CA ASN A 332 -32.84 15.72 15.65
C ASN A 332 -31.68 16.22 14.80
N ARG A 333 -31.91 17.24 13.96
CA ARG A 333 -30.85 17.85 13.14
C ARG A 333 -29.79 18.51 14.01
N GLU A 334 -30.21 19.26 15.02
CA GLU A 334 -29.30 19.91 15.96
C GLU A 334 -28.45 18.89 16.74
N LEU A 335 -29.06 17.79 17.20
CA LEU A 335 -28.34 16.70 17.86
C LEU A 335 -27.32 16.02 16.94
N LEU A 336 -27.65 15.83 15.66
CA LEU A 336 -26.74 15.22 14.68
C LEU A 336 -25.60 16.16 14.28
N GLU A 337 -25.85 17.47 14.15
CA GLU A 337 -24.78 18.45 13.95
C GLU A 337 -23.81 18.49 15.13
N GLU A 338 -24.33 18.36 16.36
CA GLU A 338 -23.49 18.21 17.54
C GLU A 338 -22.71 16.89 17.53
N ALA A 339 -23.31 15.79 17.07
CA ALA A 339 -22.61 14.52 16.88
C ALA A 339 -21.46 14.64 15.85
N ILE A 340 -21.69 15.36 14.74
CA ILE A 340 -20.64 15.66 13.74
C ILE A 340 -19.53 16.50 14.38
N SER A 341 -19.85 17.50 15.19
CA SER A 341 -18.84 18.30 15.91
C SER A 341 -18.01 17.43 16.86
N LEU A 342 -18.64 16.52 17.61
CA LEU A 342 -17.94 15.56 18.45
C LEU A 342 -17.03 14.62 17.64
N TYR A 343 -17.52 14.15 16.49
CA TYR A 343 -16.74 13.28 15.60
C TYR A 343 -15.52 14.01 15.04
N LYS A 344 -15.67 15.26 14.60
CA LYS A 344 -14.54 16.09 14.13
C LYS A 344 -13.47 16.23 15.21
N ASN A 345 -13.85 16.47 16.47
CA ASN A 345 -12.89 16.51 17.58
C ASN A 345 -12.18 15.16 17.80
N LEU A 346 -12.87 14.03 17.65
CA LEU A 346 -12.24 12.70 17.69
C LEU A 346 -11.20 12.55 16.58
N ILE A 347 -11.54 12.96 15.36
CA ILE A 347 -10.63 12.93 14.22
C ILE A 347 -9.41 13.84 14.45
N ASP A 348 -9.60 15.03 15.01
CA ASP A 348 -8.49 15.93 15.34
C ASP A 348 -7.55 15.31 16.38
N ILE A 349 -8.10 14.71 17.44
CA ILE A 349 -7.30 13.97 18.43
C ILE A 349 -6.50 12.86 17.74
N CYS A 350 -7.09 12.12 16.81
CA CYS A 350 -6.38 11.10 16.05
C CYS A 350 -5.28 11.75 15.18
N SER A 351 -5.56 12.84 14.47
CA SER A 351 -4.57 13.51 13.63
C SER A 351 -3.39 14.08 14.43
N ASP A 352 -3.65 14.64 15.60
CA ASP A 352 -2.65 15.36 16.41
C ASP A 352 -1.81 14.44 17.31
N ASN A 353 -2.16 13.15 17.39
CA ASN A 353 -1.54 12.22 18.33
C ASN A 353 -1.11 10.91 17.68
N THR A 354 -0.18 10.23 18.33
CA THR A 354 0.36 8.93 17.89
C THR A 354 -0.08 7.76 18.76
N PHE A 355 -0.93 7.99 19.77
CA PHE A 355 -1.43 6.93 20.67
C PHE A 355 -2.63 6.15 20.08
N THR A 356 -3.12 6.51 18.90
CA THR A 356 -4.19 5.79 18.20
C THR A 356 -3.65 5.00 17.01
N ARG A 357 -4.32 3.91 16.62
CA ARG A 357 -4.06 3.14 15.39
C ARG A 357 -5.35 2.66 14.75
N ASP A 358 -5.25 2.29 13.47
CA ASP A 358 -6.33 1.76 12.66
C ASP A 358 -7.51 2.72 12.52
N GLU A 359 -7.22 4.02 12.41
CA GLU A 359 -8.20 5.11 12.27
C GLU A 359 -9.16 4.89 11.08
N TYR A 360 -8.75 4.13 10.07
CA TYR A 360 -9.63 3.74 8.97
C TYR A 360 -10.92 3.07 9.47
N ASN A 361 -10.90 2.33 10.59
CA ASN A 361 -12.09 1.66 11.14
C ASN A 361 -13.18 2.63 11.62
N ILE A 362 -12.83 3.88 11.96
CA ILE A 362 -13.79 4.93 12.32
C ILE A 362 -14.09 5.89 11.16
N CYS A 363 -13.62 5.57 9.95
CA CYS A 363 -13.84 6.34 8.72
C CYS A 363 -14.68 5.57 7.69
N LEU A 364 -15.11 4.34 8.00
CA LEU A 364 -15.87 3.48 7.09
C LEU A 364 -17.36 3.85 7.08
N PHE A 365 -17.92 3.91 5.86
CA PHE A 365 -19.35 4.03 5.61
C PHE A 365 -19.87 2.80 4.88
N GLU A 366 -21.17 2.51 5.04
CA GLU A 366 -21.83 1.50 4.23
C GLU A 366 -21.89 1.93 2.75
N LYS A 367 -21.61 1.01 1.84
CA LYS A 367 -21.53 1.32 0.40
C LYS A 367 -22.93 1.43 -0.21
N ARG A 368 -23.51 2.64 -0.20
CA ARG A 368 -24.82 2.93 -0.80
C ARG A 368 -24.95 4.37 -1.26
N GLN A 369 -26.00 4.65 -2.03
CA GLN A 369 -26.34 6.00 -2.43
C GLN A 369 -27.19 6.68 -1.34
N TYR A 370 -26.57 7.58 -0.58
CA TYR A 370 -27.27 8.42 0.39
C TYR A 370 -28.10 9.50 -0.31
N LYS A 371 -29.22 9.90 0.31
CA LYS A 371 -30.13 10.94 -0.17
C LYS A 371 -30.53 11.87 0.97
N GLY A 372 -31.00 13.07 0.62
CA GLY A 372 -31.54 14.03 1.58
C GLY A 372 -30.52 14.39 2.67
N LEU A 373 -30.98 14.34 3.93
CA LEU A 373 -30.21 14.75 5.10
C LEU A 373 -29.00 13.85 5.35
N GLN A 374 -29.13 12.54 5.16
CA GLN A 374 -28.02 11.59 5.30
C GLN A 374 -26.89 11.85 4.30
N LYS A 375 -27.22 12.25 3.07
CA LYS A 375 -26.19 12.66 2.09
C LYS A 375 -25.42 13.88 2.59
N HIS A 376 -26.12 14.88 3.11
CA HIS A 376 -25.50 16.08 3.64
C HIS A 376 -24.50 15.75 4.77
N TYR A 377 -24.86 14.84 5.69
CA TYR A 377 -23.96 14.41 6.76
C TYR A 377 -22.79 13.58 6.25
N TYR A 378 -23.03 12.64 5.33
CA TYR A 378 -21.98 11.89 4.66
C TYR A 378 -20.96 12.83 4.01
N ASP A 379 -21.42 13.79 3.20
CA ASP A 379 -20.55 14.72 2.47
C ASP A 379 -19.71 15.56 3.46
N GLN A 380 -20.33 16.10 4.52
CA GLN A 380 -19.63 16.86 5.57
C GLN A 380 -18.54 16.04 6.28
N ILE A 381 -18.85 14.79 6.66
CA ILE A 381 -17.92 13.93 7.38
C ILE A 381 -16.80 13.47 6.43
N TYR A 382 -17.16 13.05 5.22
CA TYR A 382 -16.21 12.58 4.21
C TYR A 382 -15.22 13.68 3.80
N GLU A 383 -15.69 14.90 3.62
CA GLU A 383 -14.83 16.07 3.36
C GLU A 383 -13.84 16.29 4.50
N TYR A 384 -14.30 16.17 5.74
CA TYR A 384 -13.44 16.35 6.91
C TYR A 384 -12.35 15.28 6.99
N ILE A 385 -12.72 14.00 6.98
CA ILE A 385 -11.75 12.88 7.08
C ILE A 385 -10.73 12.90 5.93
N SER A 386 -11.16 13.34 4.75
CA SER A 386 -10.29 13.39 3.57
C SER A 386 -9.19 14.45 3.73
N ARG A 387 -9.42 15.50 4.52
CA ARG A 387 -8.49 16.60 4.76
C ARG A 387 -7.76 16.49 6.10
N SER A 388 -8.13 15.53 6.95
CA SER A 388 -7.45 15.27 8.22
C SER A 388 -6.23 14.37 8.03
N SER A 389 -5.13 14.69 8.70
CA SER A 389 -3.87 13.94 8.65
C SER A 389 -3.96 12.62 9.42
N LEU A 390 -4.62 11.62 8.83
CA LEU A 390 -4.88 10.34 9.49
C LEU A 390 -4.02 9.19 8.94
N ILE A 391 -3.60 9.26 7.68
CA ILE A 391 -3.00 8.12 6.98
C ILE A 391 -1.51 8.03 7.35
N PRO A 392 -1.04 6.96 8.02
CA PRO A 392 0.39 6.75 8.26
C PRO A 392 1.11 6.46 6.95
N ILE A 393 2.15 7.24 6.63
CA ILE A 393 2.85 7.17 5.34
C ILE A 393 4.06 6.25 5.44
N ASN A 394 4.27 5.41 4.42
CA ASN A 394 5.48 4.63 4.28
C ASN A 394 6.63 5.52 3.79
N LYS A 395 7.42 6.09 4.71
CA LYS A 395 8.62 6.87 4.39
C LYS A 395 9.89 6.18 4.92
N PRO A 396 10.94 6.01 4.09
CA PRO A 396 12.15 5.29 4.49
C PRO A 396 13.06 6.02 5.51
N LYS A 397 12.74 7.25 5.93
CA LYS A 397 13.60 8.06 6.82
C LYS A 397 12.94 8.62 8.09
N VAL A 398 11.62 8.50 8.27
CA VAL A 398 10.92 9.05 9.45
C VAL A 398 9.82 8.09 9.89
N ASN A 399 9.83 7.67 11.15
CA ASN A 399 8.76 6.86 11.72
C ASN A 399 7.46 7.66 11.81
N TYR A 400 6.37 7.08 11.28
CA TYR A 400 4.98 7.42 11.60
C TYR A 400 4.49 8.86 11.29
N GLU A 401 5.00 9.48 10.22
CA GLU A 401 4.35 10.69 9.69
C GLU A 401 2.94 10.34 9.19
N ARG A 402 1.95 11.17 9.52
CA ARG A 402 0.59 11.08 9.00
C ARG A 402 0.35 12.15 7.95
N LYS A 403 -0.46 11.84 6.94
CA LYS A 403 -0.89 12.79 5.90
C LYS A 403 -2.37 12.66 5.64
N SER A 404 -2.98 13.74 5.19
CA SER A 404 -4.34 13.73 4.70
C SER A 404 -4.43 13.09 3.32
N TYR A 405 -5.62 12.60 2.98
CA TYR A 405 -5.88 12.03 1.66
C TYR A 405 -5.84 13.11 0.57
N LEU A 406 -6.46 14.26 0.86
CA LEU A 406 -6.50 15.47 0.03
C LEU A 406 -5.73 16.61 0.69
N ASN A 407 -5.14 17.48 -0.14
CA ASN A 407 -4.59 18.76 0.31
C ASN A 407 -5.70 19.83 0.45
N GLU A 408 -5.31 21.07 0.74
CA GLU A 408 -6.23 22.21 0.81
C GLU A 408 -6.95 22.50 -0.53
N THR A 409 -6.29 22.30 -1.68
CA THR A 409 -6.87 22.53 -3.00
C THR A 409 -7.78 21.40 -3.49
N GLY A 410 -7.81 20.26 -2.80
CA GLY A 410 -8.59 19.07 -3.16
C GLY A 410 -7.84 18.05 -4.02
N ASP A 411 -6.53 18.21 -4.21
CA ASP A 411 -5.71 17.25 -4.93
C ASP A 411 -5.29 16.08 -4.02
N VAL A 412 -5.25 14.88 -4.61
CA VAL A 412 -4.84 13.65 -3.94
C VAL A 412 -3.38 13.71 -3.52
N GLN A 413 -3.12 13.46 -2.24
CA GLN A 413 -1.78 13.48 -1.64
C GLN A 413 -1.23 12.10 -1.29
N VAL A 414 -2.11 11.11 -1.14
CA VAL A 414 -1.76 9.72 -0.78
C VAL A 414 -2.22 8.78 -1.89
N TYR A 415 -1.27 8.03 -2.43
CA TYR A 415 -1.54 7.03 -3.46
C TYR A 415 -2.00 5.73 -2.84
N ILE A 416 -3.12 5.22 -3.37
CA ILE A 416 -3.72 3.94 -3.01
C ILE A 416 -3.68 3.08 -4.28
N PRO A 417 -2.57 2.35 -4.51
CA PRO A 417 -2.41 1.48 -5.67
C PRO A 417 -3.53 0.44 -5.69
N THR A 418 -4.15 0.24 -6.85
CA THR A 418 -5.33 -0.62 -7.01
C THR A 418 -5.29 -1.39 -8.31
N THR A 419 -5.68 -2.65 -8.19
CA THR A 419 -5.77 -3.66 -9.23
C THR A 419 -7.23 -4.08 -9.42
N ARG A 420 -7.53 -4.72 -10.55
CA ARG A 420 -8.85 -5.29 -10.84
C ARG A 420 -9.15 -6.48 -9.94
N LYS A 421 -8.19 -7.38 -9.75
CA LYS A 421 -8.26 -8.49 -8.80
C LYS A 421 -7.87 -7.98 -7.42
N GLU A 422 -8.72 -8.20 -6.43
CA GLU A 422 -8.48 -7.72 -5.06
C GLU A 422 -7.20 -8.33 -4.45
N ASP A 423 -6.95 -9.62 -4.72
CA ASP A 423 -5.78 -10.38 -4.22
C ASP A 423 -4.44 -9.75 -4.64
N ASN A 424 -4.41 -9.06 -5.78
CA ASN A 424 -3.22 -8.40 -6.30
C ASN A 424 -2.92 -7.04 -5.63
N SER A 425 -3.83 -6.52 -4.81
CA SER A 425 -3.70 -5.16 -4.26
C SER A 425 -2.46 -5.00 -3.38
N MET A 426 -2.18 -5.99 -2.53
CA MET A 426 -1.01 -5.94 -1.63
C MET A 426 0.30 -6.13 -2.41
N ILE A 427 0.27 -6.95 -3.46
CA ILE A 427 1.41 -7.16 -4.36
C ILE A 427 1.72 -5.85 -5.09
N PHE A 428 0.69 -5.19 -5.63
CA PHE A 428 0.85 -3.91 -6.29
C PHE A 428 1.31 -2.82 -5.33
N TRP A 429 0.78 -2.77 -4.11
CA TRP A 429 1.25 -1.84 -3.08
C TRP A 429 2.73 -2.02 -2.77
N LYS A 430 3.17 -3.28 -2.60
CA LYS A 430 4.58 -3.58 -2.35
C LYS A 430 5.45 -3.15 -3.52
N LEU A 431 5.06 -3.50 -4.74
CA LEU A 431 5.78 -3.12 -5.95
C LEU A 431 5.86 -1.59 -6.11
N PHE A 432 4.75 -0.89 -5.88
CA PHE A 432 4.67 0.56 -5.93
C PHE A 432 5.58 1.22 -4.88
N SER A 433 5.63 0.64 -3.67
CA SER A 433 6.52 1.09 -2.61
C SER A 433 8.00 0.79 -2.90
N ASP A 434 8.32 -0.39 -3.42
CA ASP A 434 9.68 -0.79 -3.84
C ASP A 434 10.22 0.16 -4.92
N GLY A 435 9.34 0.67 -5.79
CA GLY A 435 9.66 1.68 -6.82
C GLY A 435 9.90 3.09 -6.27
N GLY A 436 9.95 3.26 -4.95
CA GLY A 436 10.25 4.53 -4.27
C GLY A 436 9.21 5.62 -4.48
N CYS A 437 7.97 5.24 -4.81
CA CYS A 437 6.88 6.19 -4.97
C CYS A 437 6.56 6.86 -3.63
N PRO A 438 6.78 8.19 -3.51
CA PRO A 438 6.54 8.87 -2.24
C PRO A 438 5.04 8.96 -1.97
N ASN A 439 4.66 8.88 -0.69
CA ASN A 439 3.28 9.08 -0.21
C ASN A 439 2.29 7.92 -0.48
N THR A 440 2.66 6.68 -0.19
CA THR A 440 1.71 5.58 0.02
C THR A 440 1.53 5.30 1.51
N SER A 441 0.40 4.72 1.92
CA SER A 441 0.19 4.30 3.32
C SER A 441 1.17 3.19 3.74
N THR A 442 1.33 2.94 5.04
CA THR A 442 2.08 1.77 5.52
C THR A 442 1.46 0.44 5.07
N ALA A 443 2.28 -0.63 5.03
CA ALA A 443 1.83 -1.99 4.69
C ALA A 443 0.65 -2.44 5.56
N GLU A 444 0.73 -2.15 6.87
CA GLU A 444 -0.24 -2.55 7.89
C GLU A 444 -1.61 -1.90 7.67
N THR A 445 -1.65 -0.64 7.22
CA THR A 445 -2.89 0.15 7.14
C THR A 445 -3.45 0.28 5.73
N PHE A 446 -2.71 -0.15 4.71
CA PHE A 446 -3.06 0.02 3.30
C PHE A 446 -4.45 -0.51 2.92
N LEU A 447 -4.75 -1.77 3.26
CA LEU A 447 -6.05 -2.36 2.93
C LEU A 447 -7.21 -1.66 3.66
N GLY A 448 -6.96 -1.12 4.85
CA GLY A 448 -7.92 -0.34 5.61
C GLY A 448 -8.25 0.97 4.90
N TRP A 449 -7.23 1.75 4.54
CA TRP A 449 -7.43 3.02 3.83
C TRP A 449 -7.99 2.84 2.42
N LYS A 450 -7.65 1.75 1.73
CA LYS A 450 -8.28 1.38 0.46
C LYS A 450 -9.79 1.19 0.60
N LYS A 451 -10.28 0.63 1.72
CA LYS A 451 -11.73 0.49 1.95
C LYS A 451 -12.43 1.84 2.16
N VAL A 452 -11.74 2.82 2.73
CA VAL A 452 -12.27 4.17 3.01
C VAL A 452 -12.32 5.03 1.74
N PHE A 453 -11.18 5.19 1.06
CA PHE A 453 -11.04 6.13 -0.04
C PHE A 453 -11.14 5.48 -1.43
N GLY A 454 -11.11 4.14 -1.50
CA GLY A 454 -11.01 3.42 -2.77
C GLY A 454 -9.61 3.51 -3.38
N GLY A 455 -9.50 2.99 -4.60
CA GLY A 455 -8.28 3.07 -5.39
C GLY A 455 -8.18 4.36 -6.17
N ASN A 456 -6.98 4.92 -6.27
CA ASN A 456 -6.72 6.14 -7.06
C ASN A 456 -5.50 6.04 -7.98
N HIS A 457 -4.75 4.94 -7.92
CA HIS A 457 -3.58 4.72 -8.76
C HIS A 457 -3.63 3.32 -9.34
N TYR A 458 -3.63 3.20 -10.67
CA TYR A 458 -3.84 1.94 -11.38
C TYR A 458 -2.60 1.54 -12.17
N LEU A 459 -2.44 0.26 -12.46
CA LEU A 459 -1.32 -0.27 -13.27
C LEU A 459 -1.15 0.49 -14.59
N LYS A 460 -2.25 0.75 -15.30
CA LYS A 460 -2.26 1.55 -16.53
C LYS A 460 -1.77 2.99 -16.32
N SER A 461 -2.06 3.61 -15.17
CA SER A 461 -1.57 4.95 -14.83
C SER A 461 -0.06 4.95 -14.59
N VAL A 462 0.47 3.90 -13.95
CA VAL A 462 1.92 3.72 -13.77
C VAL A 462 2.60 3.55 -15.13
N ASN A 463 2.06 2.71 -16.01
CA ASN A 463 2.63 2.49 -17.34
C ASN A 463 2.72 3.76 -18.19
N LYS A 464 1.75 4.68 -18.08
CA LYS A 464 1.81 5.98 -18.78
C LYS A 464 3.01 6.83 -18.36
N LEU A 465 3.58 6.61 -17.17
CA LEU A 465 4.76 7.34 -16.74
C LEU A 465 6.02 6.97 -17.54
N PHE A 466 6.00 5.88 -18.31
CA PHE A 466 7.10 5.43 -19.16
C PHE A 466 7.04 6.02 -20.58
N GLU A 467 5.94 6.66 -20.96
CA GLU A 467 5.80 7.30 -22.26
C GLU A 467 6.87 8.39 -22.43
N ASP A 468 7.58 8.36 -23.57
CA ASP A 468 8.69 9.25 -23.91
C ASP A 468 9.87 9.28 -22.92
N LYS A 469 10.06 8.22 -22.13
CA LYS A 469 11.17 8.09 -21.17
C LYS A 469 12.17 7.00 -21.54
N THR A 470 13.30 7.01 -20.83
CA THR A 470 14.32 5.96 -20.85
C THR A 470 14.35 5.22 -19.51
N ILE A 471 15.01 4.05 -19.49
CA ILE A 471 15.29 3.30 -18.26
C ILE A 471 16.06 4.19 -17.28
N ILE A 472 16.98 5.05 -17.77
CA ILE A 472 17.76 5.97 -16.93
C ILE A 472 16.85 6.97 -16.21
N ASP A 473 15.85 7.54 -16.90
CA ASP A 473 14.90 8.48 -16.31
C ASP A 473 14.04 7.83 -15.20
N PHE A 474 13.76 6.53 -15.34
CA PHE A 474 13.07 5.71 -14.35
C PHE A 474 13.99 5.23 -13.21
N ASN A 475 15.26 4.97 -13.51
CA ASN A 475 16.24 4.34 -12.62
C ASN A 475 16.69 5.24 -11.45
N ASN A 476 16.17 6.46 -11.33
CA ASN A 476 16.54 7.39 -10.26
C ASN A 476 16.30 6.85 -8.84
N THR A 477 15.44 5.83 -8.69
CA THR A 477 15.16 5.18 -7.40
C THR A 477 16.07 3.98 -7.11
N PHE A 478 16.55 3.26 -8.13
CA PHE A 478 17.22 1.98 -7.96
C PHE A 478 18.75 2.14 -7.94
N VAL A 479 19.47 1.17 -7.36
CA VAL A 479 20.93 1.25 -7.25
C VAL A 479 21.59 1.10 -8.62
N ASN A 480 20.99 0.29 -9.49
CA ASN A 480 21.51 -0.05 -10.80
C ASN A 480 20.39 -0.42 -11.79
N GLU A 481 20.72 -0.44 -13.08
CA GLU A 481 19.79 -0.75 -14.17
C GLU A 481 19.16 -2.15 -14.07
N ARG A 482 19.89 -3.12 -13.51
CA ARG A 482 19.38 -4.49 -13.34
C ARG A 482 18.20 -4.52 -12.37
N GLU A 483 18.31 -3.84 -11.22
CA GLU A 483 17.20 -3.73 -10.26
C GLU A 483 15.98 -3.04 -10.87
N ALA A 484 16.18 -2.00 -11.69
CA ALA A 484 15.10 -1.34 -12.41
C ALA A 484 14.41 -2.29 -13.41
N CYS A 485 15.18 -3.09 -14.16
CA CYS A 485 14.63 -4.10 -15.06
C CYS A 485 13.88 -5.21 -14.30
N GLU A 486 14.44 -5.73 -13.21
CA GLU A 486 13.77 -6.73 -12.35
C GLU A 486 12.47 -6.20 -11.75
N TRP A 487 12.41 -4.90 -11.43
CA TRP A 487 11.17 -4.26 -11.01
C TRP A 487 10.15 -4.16 -12.15
N LEU A 488 10.58 -3.74 -13.34
CA LEU A 488 9.72 -3.63 -14.53
C LEU A 488 9.12 -4.98 -14.90
N ASP A 489 9.92 -6.04 -14.87
CA ASP A 489 9.45 -7.39 -15.15
C ASP A 489 8.37 -7.83 -14.14
N ARG A 490 8.61 -7.67 -12.82
CA ARG A 490 7.57 -7.91 -11.82
C ARG A 490 6.30 -7.09 -12.04
N PHE A 491 6.43 -5.84 -12.51
CA PHE A 491 5.30 -4.96 -12.82
C PHE A 491 4.49 -5.50 -14.00
N TYR A 492 5.14 -5.91 -15.09
CA TYR A 492 4.46 -6.47 -16.26
C TYR A 492 3.80 -7.81 -15.93
N SER A 493 4.50 -8.70 -15.23
CA SER A 493 3.93 -9.96 -14.72
C SER A 493 2.67 -9.75 -13.90
N LEU A 494 2.69 -8.78 -12.97
CA LEU A 494 1.52 -8.43 -12.17
C LEU A 494 0.36 -7.90 -13.02
N TRP A 495 0.64 -7.05 -14.00
CA TRP A 495 -0.39 -6.49 -14.86
C TRP A 495 -1.01 -7.54 -15.80
N ILE A 496 -0.19 -8.45 -16.32
CA ILE A 496 -0.65 -9.58 -17.12
C ILE A 496 -1.52 -10.51 -16.28
N ASP A 497 -1.14 -10.81 -15.04
CA ASP A 497 -2.02 -11.59 -14.16
C ASP A 497 -3.35 -10.85 -13.93
N ASP A 498 -3.31 -9.55 -13.63
CA ASP A 498 -4.49 -8.78 -13.23
C ASP A 498 -5.52 -8.56 -14.37
N GLU A 499 -5.05 -8.16 -15.55
CA GLU A 499 -5.92 -7.76 -16.68
C GLU A 499 -5.91 -8.76 -17.85
N GLY A 500 -4.91 -9.65 -17.92
CA GLY A 500 -4.69 -10.56 -19.04
C GLY A 500 -3.81 -9.95 -20.14
N ILE A 501 -2.98 -10.79 -20.76
CA ILE A 501 -1.97 -10.36 -21.72
C ILE A 501 -2.54 -9.58 -22.92
N GLU A 502 -3.68 -10.03 -23.45
CA GLU A 502 -4.35 -9.38 -24.59
C GLU A 502 -4.73 -7.92 -24.32
N GLU A 503 -5.06 -7.57 -23.07
CA GLU A 503 -5.39 -6.20 -22.69
C GLU A 503 -4.12 -5.38 -22.45
N VAL A 504 -3.10 -5.97 -21.81
CA VAL A 504 -1.84 -5.31 -21.48
C VAL A 504 -1.09 -4.85 -22.74
N ILE A 505 -0.94 -5.73 -23.74
CA ILE A 505 -0.16 -5.45 -24.96
C ILE A 505 -0.73 -4.28 -25.78
N LYS A 506 -2.01 -3.93 -25.59
CA LYS A 506 -2.65 -2.78 -26.26
C LYS A 506 -2.13 -1.43 -25.79
N TYR A 507 -1.54 -1.34 -24.60
CA TYR A 507 -1.14 -0.07 -23.99
C TYR A 507 0.27 -0.07 -23.40
N VAL A 508 0.87 -1.23 -23.16
CA VAL A 508 2.13 -1.32 -22.41
C VAL A 508 3.30 -0.71 -23.18
N PHE A 509 4.10 0.08 -22.46
CA PHE A 509 5.40 0.56 -22.89
C PHE A 509 6.47 -0.33 -22.27
N VAL A 510 7.34 -0.91 -23.09
CA VAL A 510 8.39 -1.84 -22.67
C VAL A 510 9.77 -1.27 -22.99
N PRO A 511 10.78 -1.55 -22.14
CA PRO A 511 12.14 -1.11 -22.41
C PRO A 511 12.74 -1.86 -23.60
N THR A 512 13.46 -1.13 -24.43
CA THR A 512 14.19 -1.70 -25.58
C THR A 512 15.67 -1.88 -25.25
N GLN A 513 16.43 -2.55 -26.13
CA GLN A 513 17.89 -2.69 -25.97
C GLN A 513 18.61 -1.33 -26.01
N HIS A 514 18.03 -0.32 -26.67
CA HIS A 514 18.51 1.08 -26.61
C HIS A 514 18.11 1.82 -25.31
N LYS A 515 17.53 1.12 -24.32
CA LYS A 515 17.09 1.66 -23.03
C LYS A 515 16.00 2.73 -23.11
N CYS A 516 15.36 2.94 -24.26
CA CYS A 516 14.14 3.75 -24.35
C CYS A 516 12.90 2.87 -24.22
N PHE A 517 11.84 3.40 -23.62
CA PHE A 517 10.54 2.74 -23.61
C PHE A 517 9.83 2.93 -24.96
N ASN A 518 9.24 1.86 -25.49
CA ASN A 518 8.47 1.90 -26.73
C ASN A 518 7.20 1.07 -26.57
N HIS A 519 6.16 1.42 -27.31
CA HIS A 519 4.89 0.70 -27.27
C HIS A 519 5.11 -0.74 -27.75
N PHE A 520 4.54 -1.72 -27.03
CA PHE A 520 4.74 -3.16 -27.28
C PHE A 520 4.62 -3.57 -28.75
N LYS A 521 3.56 -3.15 -29.45
CA LYS A 521 3.34 -3.37 -30.90
C LYS A 521 4.50 -2.97 -31.84
N ASN A 522 5.45 -2.15 -31.39
CA ASN A 522 6.59 -1.68 -32.18
C ASN A 522 7.90 -2.41 -31.81
N VAL A 523 7.83 -3.35 -30.87
CA VAL A 523 8.97 -4.06 -30.30
C VAL A 523 8.87 -5.53 -30.68
N TYR A 524 10.02 -6.14 -30.98
CA TYR A 524 10.18 -7.53 -31.31
C TYR A 524 10.98 -8.23 -30.22
N TYR A 525 10.69 -9.51 -30.03
CA TYR A 525 11.46 -10.37 -29.16
C TYR A 525 12.82 -10.74 -29.78
N ASP A 526 13.89 -10.66 -28.99
CA ASP A 526 15.24 -11.10 -29.39
C ASP A 526 15.35 -12.62 -29.16
N ASP A 527 15.16 -13.40 -30.23
CA ASP A 527 15.23 -14.86 -30.23
C ASP A 527 16.68 -15.31 -30.48
N ASP A 528 17.56 -14.96 -29.53
CA ASP A 528 19.00 -15.26 -29.53
C ASP A 528 19.72 -14.80 -30.82
N ILE A 529 19.57 -13.52 -31.16
CA ILE A 529 20.31 -12.93 -32.28
C ILE A 529 21.79 -12.84 -31.91
N ARG A 530 22.68 -13.38 -32.74
CA ARG A 530 24.13 -13.27 -32.53
C ARG A 530 24.58 -11.81 -32.37
N GLU A 531 25.45 -11.57 -31.39
CA GLU A 531 25.89 -10.23 -31.00
C GLU A 531 26.68 -9.50 -32.11
N ASP A 532 27.46 -10.24 -32.90
CA ASP A 532 28.17 -9.69 -34.06
C ASP A 532 27.20 -9.21 -35.17
N ILE A 533 26.15 -9.98 -35.42
CA ILE A 533 25.06 -9.62 -36.35
C ILE A 533 24.26 -8.44 -35.82
N LYS A 534 23.93 -8.39 -34.52
CA LYS A 534 23.22 -7.26 -33.90
C LYS A 534 23.99 -5.95 -34.05
N LYS A 535 25.30 -5.96 -33.75
CA LYS A 535 26.17 -4.78 -33.92
C LYS A 535 26.17 -4.25 -35.35
N ILE A 536 26.29 -5.14 -36.35
CA ILE A 536 26.23 -4.75 -37.76
C ILE A 536 24.83 -4.20 -38.12
N LEU A 537 23.76 -4.84 -37.63
CA LEU A 537 22.39 -4.40 -37.88
C LEU A 537 22.12 -2.99 -37.31
N PHE A 538 22.53 -2.72 -36.08
CA PHE A 538 22.32 -1.43 -35.44
C PHE A 538 23.12 -0.32 -36.13
N GLU A 539 24.35 -0.57 -36.56
CA GLU A 539 25.14 0.42 -37.30
C GLU A 539 24.55 0.71 -38.69
N LEU A 540 24.05 -0.31 -39.40
CA LEU A 540 23.42 -0.13 -40.72
C LEU A 540 22.00 0.42 -40.66
N LYS A 541 21.26 0.12 -39.59
CA LYS A 541 19.89 0.56 -39.36
C LYS A 541 19.67 0.88 -37.88
N PRO A 542 20.11 2.06 -37.39
CA PRO A 542 20.03 2.45 -35.98
C PRO A 542 18.63 2.37 -35.37
N SER A 543 17.58 2.48 -36.19
CA SER A 543 16.20 2.33 -35.72
C SER A 543 15.90 0.97 -35.07
N TRP A 544 16.66 -0.08 -35.36
CA TRP A 544 16.42 -1.42 -34.83
C TRP A 544 16.79 -1.57 -33.36
N GLU A 545 17.69 -0.74 -32.85
CA GLU A 545 18.07 -0.73 -31.43
C GLU A 545 16.86 -0.38 -30.53
N LYS A 546 15.93 0.43 -31.06
CA LYS A 546 14.67 0.83 -30.42
C LYS A 546 13.50 -0.12 -30.71
N LYS A 547 13.77 -1.26 -31.35
CA LYS A 547 12.77 -2.24 -31.77
C LYS A 547 12.99 -3.61 -31.19
N LEU A 548 14.10 -3.88 -30.51
CA LEU A 548 14.29 -5.15 -29.81
C LEU A 548 14.00 -4.97 -28.32
N LEU A 549 13.25 -5.91 -27.74
CA LEU A 549 12.94 -5.94 -26.31
C LEU A 549 14.23 -6.07 -25.50
N ASN A 550 14.29 -5.38 -24.37
CA ASN A 550 15.38 -5.57 -23.41
C ASN A 550 15.34 -7.01 -22.86
N GLN A 551 16.49 -7.69 -22.88
CA GLN A 551 16.61 -9.10 -22.52
C GLN A 551 16.29 -9.41 -21.05
N CYS A 552 16.23 -8.41 -20.18
CA CYS A 552 15.86 -8.59 -18.77
C CYS A 552 14.34 -8.65 -18.53
N ILE A 553 13.51 -8.55 -19.58
CA ILE A 553 12.05 -8.63 -19.47
C ILE A 553 11.59 -9.99 -20.00
N GLU A 554 11.16 -10.87 -19.09
CA GLU A 554 10.75 -12.26 -19.36
C GLU A 554 9.22 -12.42 -19.32
N SER A 555 8.51 -11.44 -18.75
CA SER A 555 7.04 -11.46 -18.55
C SER A 555 6.21 -11.71 -19.81
N PHE A 556 6.79 -11.50 -21.00
CA PHE A 556 6.12 -11.65 -22.30
C PHE A 556 6.56 -12.90 -23.09
N ASP A 557 7.46 -13.73 -22.53
CA ASP A 557 8.05 -14.88 -23.25
C ASP A 557 7.01 -15.87 -23.77
N ALA A 558 5.96 -16.11 -22.97
CA ALA A 558 4.86 -16.98 -23.36
C ALA A 558 4.11 -16.46 -24.60
N HIS A 559 3.84 -15.15 -24.67
CA HIS A 559 3.17 -14.52 -25.81
C HIS A 559 4.01 -14.63 -27.08
N PHE A 560 5.31 -14.29 -26.99
CA PHE A 560 6.19 -14.41 -28.14
C PHE A 560 6.42 -15.85 -28.57
N SER A 561 6.23 -16.84 -27.69
CA SER A 561 6.33 -18.26 -28.03
C SER A 561 5.18 -18.75 -28.91
N GLU A 562 4.03 -18.09 -28.86
CA GLU A 562 2.85 -18.43 -29.65
C GLU A 562 2.83 -17.74 -31.02
N ASP A 563 3.39 -16.53 -31.15
CA ASP A 563 3.47 -15.78 -32.41
C ASP A 563 4.91 -15.60 -32.92
N ALA A 564 5.32 -16.47 -33.83
CA ALA A 564 6.63 -16.42 -34.47
C ALA A 564 6.86 -15.17 -35.36
N SER A 565 5.81 -14.41 -35.71
CA SER A 565 5.93 -13.22 -36.56
C SER A 565 6.45 -11.99 -35.82
N GLU A 566 6.34 -11.97 -34.49
CA GLU A 566 6.82 -10.89 -33.62
C GLU A 566 8.23 -11.15 -33.06
N ARG A 567 8.88 -12.23 -33.50
CA ARG A 567 10.26 -12.60 -33.14
C ARG A 567 11.27 -12.13 -34.18
N GLN A 568 12.48 -11.84 -33.73
CA GLN A 568 13.65 -11.64 -34.57
C GLN A 568 14.75 -12.58 -34.12
N ASN A 569 15.15 -13.48 -35.02
CA ASN A 569 16.29 -14.35 -34.85
C ASN A 569 17.47 -13.92 -35.75
N THR A 570 18.61 -14.59 -35.58
CA THR A 570 19.84 -14.32 -36.35
C THR A 570 19.62 -14.30 -37.87
N GLU A 571 18.83 -15.22 -38.41
CA GLU A 571 18.59 -15.33 -39.86
C GLU A 571 17.75 -14.16 -40.40
N GLN A 572 16.71 -13.76 -39.66
CA GLN A 572 15.88 -12.60 -40.02
C GLN A 572 16.67 -11.29 -39.92
N ALA A 573 17.45 -11.12 -38.85
CA ALA A 573 18.36 -9.98 -38.68
C ALA A 573 19.38 -9.89 -39.82
N ALA A 574 20.02 -11.02 -40.16
CA ALA A 574 20.97 -11.07 -41.27
C ALA A 574 20.31 -10.77 -42.62
N LYS A 575 19.08 -11.24 -42.88
CA LYS A 575 18.32 -10.91 -44.08
C LYS A 575 18.05 -9.41 -44.21
N LEU A 576 17.84 -8.69 -43.10
CA LEU A 576 17.67 -7.24 -43.11
C LEU A 576 18.96 -6.51 -43.49
N ILE A 577 20.10 -7.02 -43.04
CA ILE A 577 21.44 -6.55 -43.43
C ILE A 577 21.69 -6.87 -44.90
N ASP A 578 21.52 -8.13 -45.33
CA ASP A 578 21.73 -8.63 -46.70
C ASP A 578 20.96 -7.78 -47.72
N ASN A 579 19.70 -7.46 -47.43
CA ASN A 579 18.89 -6.57 -48.27
C ASN A 579 19.39 -5.13 -48.30
N LYS A 580 19.81 -4.57 -47.16
CA LYS A 580 20.28 -3.18 -47.07
C LYS A 580 21.63 -3.00 -47.76
N VAL A 581 22.55 -3.91 -47.53
CA VAL A 581 23.87 -3.95 -48.17
C VAL A 581 23.71 -4.18 -49.67
N SER A 582 22.86 -5.12 -50.08
CA SER A 582 22.55 -5.33 -51.51
C SER A 582 22.02 -4.07 -52.18
N LYS A 583 21.13 -3.32 -51.51
CA LYS A 583 20.62 -2.06 -52.03
C LYS A 583 21.74 -1.02 -52.19
N ILE A 584 22.58 -0.85 -51.18
CA ILE A 584 23.73 0.07 -51.24
C ILE A 584 24.65 -0.30 -52.43
N LEU A 585 24.95 -1.58 -52.63
CA LEU A 585 25.76 -2.05 -53.77
C LEU A 585 25.10 -1.79 -55.14
N VAL A 586 23.76 -1.86 -55.22
CA VAL A 586 23.01 -1.54 -56.44
C VAL A 586 23.05 -0.03 -56.71
N ASP A 587 22.84 0.78 -55.67
CA ASP A 587 22.88 2.25 -55.75
C ASP A 587 24.30 2.73 -56.19
N GLU A 588 25.37 2.09 -55.71
CA GLU A 588 26.76 2.35 -56.13
C GLU A 588 27.01 2.03 -57.62
N THR A 589 26.41 0.94 -58.12
CA THR A 589 26.65 0.45 -59.49
C THR A 589 25.72 1.06 -60.53
N SER A 590 24.52 1.51 -60.12
CA SER A 590 23.49 2.03 -61.03
C SER A 590 23.39 3.56 -61.00
N ASP A 591 23.61 4.17 -59.82
CA ASP A 591 23.42 5.62 -59.61
C ASP A 591 24.74 6.39 -59.41
N ASN A 592 25.89 5.72 -59.55
CA ASN A 592 27.24 6.28 -59.33
C ASN A 592 27.42 6.96 -57.95
N LEU A 593 26.66 6.53 -56.95
CA LEU A 593 26.77 7.06 -55.60
C LEU A 593 28.01 6.48 -54.90
N GLU A 594 28.91 7.35 -54.43
CA GLU A 594 30.10 6.91 -53.70
C GLU A 594 29.75 6.54 -52.24
N ARG A 595 30.20 5.36 -51.80
CA ARG A 595 30.01 4.88 -50.43
C ARG A 595 30.71 5.81 -49.43
N THR A 596 30.04 6.15 -48.33
CA THR A 596 30.66 6.93 -47.25
C THR A 596 31.67 6.09 -46.47
N LYS A 597 32.60 6.76 -45.76
CA LYS A 597 33.62 6.09 -44.95
C LYS A 597 33.00 5.26 -43.81
N GLU A 598 31.90 5.74 -43.24
CA GLU A 598 31.16 5.07 -42.16
C GLU A 598 30.55 3.77 -42.67
N VAL A 599 29.91 3.79 -43.85
CA VAL A 599 29.35 2.57 -44.46
C VAL A 599 30.45 1.57 -44.82
N GLN A 600 31.61 2.04 -45.31
CA GLN A 600 32.76 1.16 -45.57
C GLN A 600 33.28 0.51 -44.28
N PHE A 601 33.29 1.22 -43.15
CA PHE A 601 33.68 0.65 -41.87
C PHE A 601 32.73 -0.47 -41.41
N ILE A 602 31.42 -0.31 -41.63
CA ILE A 602 30.46 -1.37 -41.29
C ILE A 602 30.62 -2.57 -42.24
N PHE A 603 30.88 -2.32 -43.52
CA PHE A 603 31.14 -3.36 -44.52
C PHE A 603 32.43 -4.14 -44.20
N ASN A 604 33.43 -3.48 -43.62
CA ASN A 604 34.63 -4.13 -43.14
C ASN A 604 34.30 -5.17 -42.05
N LYS A 605 33.46 -4.82 -41.07
CA LYS A 605 33.00 -5.77 -40.03
C LYS A 605 32.24 -6.96 -40.62
N LEU A 606 31.39 -6.69 -41.63
CA LEU A 606 30.70 -7.75 -42.36
C LEU A 606 31.67 -8.65 -43.13
N ASN A 607 32.72 -8.08 -43.72
CA ASN A 607 33.76 -8.85 -44.39
C ASN A 607 34.59 -9.68 -43.40
N ASP A 608 34.85 -9.15 -42.20
CA ASP A 608 35.54 -9.89 -41.15
C ASP A 608 34.67 -11.08 -40.67
N PHE A 609 33.35 -10.88 -40.54
CA PHE A 609 32.40 -11.97 -40.32
C PHE A 609 32.44 -13.01 -41.46
N PHE A 610 32.49 -12.58 -42.72
CA PHE A 610 32.60 -13.48 -43.87
C PHE A 610 33.87 -14.33 -43.88
N LEU A 611 34.97 -13.80 -43.35
CA LEU A 611 36.24 -14.51 -43.24
C LEU A 611 36.23 -15.53 -42.10
N GLN A 612 35.65 -15.16 -40.96
CA GLN A 612 35.61 -16.00 -39.77
C GLN A 612 34.56 -17.13 -39.88
N GLU A 613 33.40 -16.85 -40.50
CA GLU A 613 32.20 -17.70 -40.39
C GLU A 613 31.66 -18.09 -41.77
N LYS A 614 32.48 -18.79 -42.56
CA LYS A 614 32.19 -19.10 -43.98
C LYS A 614 30.83 -19.75 -44.22
N THR A 615 30.52 -20.83 -43.49
CA THR A 615 29.29 -21.61 -43.66
C THR A 615 28.04 -20.79 -43.31
N LEU A 616 28.11 -20.01 -42.23
CA LEU A 616 26.99 -19.14 -41.82
C LEU A 616 26.82 -17.97 -42.77
N SER A 617 27.91 -17.47 -43.34
CA SER A 617 27.87 -16.37 -44.30
C SER A 617 27.15 -16.76 -45.59
N GLU A 618 27.39 -17.97 -46.11
CA GLU A 618 26.66 -18.53 -47.24
C GLU A 618 25.17 -18.69 -46.95
N LYS A 619 24.83 -19.12 -45.73
CA LYS A 619 23.43 -19.28 -45.29
C LYS A 619 22.70 -17.95 -45.11
N TYR A 620 23.30 -17.04 -44.34
CA TYR A 620 22.64 -15.82 -43.85
C TYR A 620 22.66 -14.66 -44.85
N PHE A 621 23.63 -14.63 -45.76
CA PHE A 621 23.83 -13.53 -46.70
C PHE A 621 23.84 -14.00 -48.17
N PRO A 622 22.79 -14.66 -48.66
CA PRO A 622 22.78 -15.27 -49.99
C PRO A 622 22.91 -14.25 -51.13
N LYS A 623 22.56 -12.96 -50.93
CA LYS A 623 22.68 -11.93 -51.97
C LYS A 623 24.03 -11.24 -51.94
N VAL A 624 24.55 -10.94 -50.75
CA VAL A 624 25.78 -10.16 -50.56
C VAL A 624 27.02 -11.04 -50.58
N TYR A 625 26.98 -12.25 -50.01
CA TYR A 625 28.16 -13.12 -49.90
C TYR A 625 28.77 -13.53 -51.26
N PRO A 626 27.99 -13.84 -52.33
CA PRO A 626 28.54 -14.04 -53.66
C PRO A 626 29.26 -12.80 -54.21
N LYS A 627 28.83 -11.60 -53.77
CA LYS A 627 29.37 -10.29 -54.13
C LYS A 627 30.36 -9.75 -53.09
N ARG A 628 30.86 -10.57 -52.17
CA ARG A 628 31.75 -10.14 -51.06
C ARG A 628 32.98 -9.34 -51.51
N MET A 629 33.46 -9.56 -52.73
CA MET A 629 34.56 -8.77 -53.32
C MET A 629 34.21 -7.28 -53.47
N LEU A 630 32.92 -6.93 -53.61
CA LEU A 630 32.41 -5.56 -53.72
C LEU A 630 32.14 -4.91 -52.35
N VAL A 631 32.16 -5.70 -51.27
CA VAL A 631 32.01 -5.20 -49.91
C VAL A 631 33.28 -4.43 -49.48
N SER A 632 34.44 -4.77 -50.04
CA SER A 632 35.66 -3.95 -49.95
C SER A 632 35.81 -3.09 -51.20
N SER A 633 35.75 -1.76 -51.07
CA SER A 633 36.03 -0.88 -52.21
C SER A 633 37.48 -1.04 -52.69
N THR A 634 37.75 -0.77 -53.98
CA THR A 634 39.12 -0.88 -54.54
C THR A 634 40.13 -0.05 -53.74
N LYS A 635 39.73 1.13 -53.26
CA LYS A 635 40.55 2.01 -52.41
C LYS A 635 40.86 1.39 -51.05
N GLU A 636 39.90 0.72 -50.43
CA GLU A 636 40.08 0.04 -49.14
C GLU A 636 40.91 -1.25 -49.30
N THR A 637 40.73 -2.00 -50.38
CA THR A 637 41.56 -3.17 -50.70
C THR A 637 43.02 -2.77 -50.90
N LEU A 638 43.29 -1.69 -51.64
CA LEU A 638 44.63 -1.13 -51.82
C LEU A 638 45.23 -0.65 -50.49
N ARG A 639 44.41 -0.03 -49.62
CA ARG A 639 44.83 0.37 -48.26
C ARG A 639 45.20 -0.84 -47.42
N ARG A 640 44.40 -1.90 -47.42
CA ARG A 640 44.67 -3.15 -46.68
C ARG A 640 45.93 -3.84 -47.19
N MET A 641 46.15 -3.87 -48.51
CA MET A 641 47.41 -4.35 -49.11
C MET A 641 48.62 -3.52 -48.68
N ALA A 642 48.51 -2.19 -48.68
CA ALA A 642 49.60 -1.31 -48.23
C ALA A 642 49.91 -1.45 -46.73
N ILE A 643 48.90 -1.79 -45.90
CA ILE A 643 49.10 -2.12 -44.49
C ILE A 643 49.80 -3.49 -44.36
N ALA A 644 49.34 -4.50 -45.08
CA ALA A 644 49.96 -5.83 -45.08
C ALA A 644 51.44 -5.78 -45.53
N GLU A 645 51.74 -5.05 -46.61
CA GLU A 645 53.13 -4.82 -47.06
C GLU A 645 53.98 -4.09 -46.01
N LYS A 646 53.41 -3.13 -45.27
CA LYS A 646 54.13 -2.43 -44.18
C LYS A 646 54.36 -3.32 -42.97
N VAL A 647 53.41 -4.15 -42.60
CA VAL A 647 53.52 -5.13 -41.51
C VAL A 647 54.61 -6.15 -41.85
N GLU A 648 54.59 -6.69 -43.07
CA GLU A 648 55.56 -7.68 -43.55
C GLU A 648 56.97 -7.08 -43.69
N ARG A 649 57.09 -5.84 -44.18
CA ARG A 649 58.39 -5.12 -44.26
C ARG A 649 59.00 -4.78 -42.91
N ASN A 650 58.19 -4.55 -41.90
CA ASN A 650 58.67 -4.14 -40.58
C ASN A 650 58.86 -5.33 -39.62
N GLY A 651 58.68 -6.58 -40.09
CA GLY A 651 58.87 -7.78 -39.27
C GLY A 651 57.90 -7.86 -38.07
N ILE A 652 56.72 -7.25 -38.18
CA ILE A 652 55.74 -7.22 -37.09
C ILE A 652 55.02 -8.57 -37.07
N ASP A 653 55.31 -9.38 -36.05
CA ASP A 653 54.53 -10.59 -35.77
C ASP A 653 53.14 -10.19 -35.26
N LEU A 654 52.15 -10.32 -36.15
CA LEU A 654 50.79 -9.91 -35.88
C LEU A 654 50.13 -10.79 -34.80
N ASP A 655 50.57 -12.04 -34.64
CA ASP A 655 50.05 -12.98 -33.65
C ASP A 655 50.52 -12.61 -32.23
N GLU A 656 51.75 -12.10 -32.09
CA GLU A 656 52.26 -11.57 -30.82
C GLU A 656 51.52 -10.29 -30.40
N TYR A 657 51.25 -9.39 -31.36
CA TYR A 657 50.52 -8.14 -31.12
C TYR A 657 49.04 -8.38 -30.79
N LEU A 658 48.35 -9.29 -31.51
CA LEU A 658 46.97 -9.67 -31.25
C LEU A 658 46.83 -10.46 -29.94
N SER A 659 47.76 -11.36 -29.64
CA SER A 659 47.85 -12.07 -28.34
C SER A 659 47.96 -11.08 -27.18
N ASN A 660 48.81 -10.05 -27.32
CA ASN A 660 48.95 -9.01 -26.30
C ASN A 660 47.70 -8.12 -26.19
N HIS A 661 47.06 -7.76 -27.31
CA HIS A 661 45.84 -6.95 -27.29
C HIS A 661 44.63 -7.69 -26.73
N GLN A 662 44.44 -8.96 -27.10
CA GLN A 662 43.35 -9.81 -26.62
C GLN A 662 43.52 -10.06 -25.11
N LYS A 663 44.75 -10.35 -24.65
CA LYS A 663 45.05 -10.50 -23.22
C LYS A 663 44.81 -9.21 -22.44
N ILE A 664 45.20 -8.05 -22.95
CA ILE A 664 44.91 -6.76 -22.30
C ILE A 664 43.40 -6.50 -22.22
N LYS A 665 42.64 -6.90 -23.24
CA LYS A 665 41.18 -6.78 -23.26
C LYS A 665 40.52 -7.73 -22.25
N ASP A 666 40.97 -8.98 -22.17
CA ASP A 666 40.50 -9.97 -21.19
C ASP A 666 40.84 -9.56 -19.74
N ILE A 667 41.94 -8.84 -19.54
CA ILE A 667 42.38 -8.26 -18.25
C ILE A 667 41.52 -7.05 -17.84
N LEU A 668 41.03 -6.26 -18.79
CA LEU A 668 40.13 -5.12 -18.53
C LEU A 668 38.68 -5.56 -18.22
N GLU A 669 38.29 -6.73 -18.74
CA GLU A 669 36.95 -7.29 -18.57
C GLU A 669 36.82 -8.18 -17.30
N ASN A 670 37.93 -8.69 -16.73
CA ASN A 670 37.93 -9.53 -15.50
C ASN A 670 38.60 -8.83 -14.30
N SER A 671 37.86 -8.67 -13.19
CA SER A 671 38.25 -7.88 -12.01
C SER A 671 39.16 -8.58 -10.96
N ASP A 672 39.63 -9.79 -11.24
CA ASP A 672 40.24 -10.70 -10.23
C ASP A 672 41.70 -11.14 -10.50
N LEU A 673 42.48 -10.42 -11.31
CA LEU A 673 43.91 -10.74 -11.49
C LEU A 673 44.80 -10.18 -10.37
N GLU A 674 45.75 -11.00 -9.90
CA GLU A 674 46.76 -10.60 -8.90
C GLU A 674 47.81 -9.64 -9.49
N THR A 675 48.30 -8.74 -8.64
CA THR A 675 49.15 -7.58 -9.03
C THR A 675 50.53 -7.97 -9.61
N GLU A 676 50.99 -9.21 -9.44
CA GLU A 676 52.32 -9.64 -9.91
C GLU A 676 52.37 -9.93 -11.42
N ASP A 677 51.30 -10.50 -12.00
CA ASP A 677 51.24 -10.82 -13.43
C ASP A 677 51.20 -9.56 -14.31
N ILE A 678 50.53 -8.50 -13.82
CA ILE A 678 50.47 -7.18 -14.46
C ILE A 678 51.86 -6.53 -14.51
N ARG A 679 52.66 -6.67 -13.43
CA ARG A 679 54.02 -6.12 -13.37
C ARG A 679 54.97 -6.83 -14.32
N ALA A 680 54.86 -8.15 -14.47
CA ALA A 680 55.72 -8.92 -15.36
C ALA A 680 55.58 -8.49 -16.84
N LEU A 681 54.37 -8.10 -17.25
CA LEU A 681 54.04 -7.66 -18.62
C LEU A 681 54.47 -6.21 -18.94
N LEU A 682 54.59 -5.34 -17.93
CA LEU A 682 55.01 -3.94 -18.09
C LEU A 682 56.50 -3.72 -17.81
N LYS A 683 57.24 -4.77 -17.45
CA LYS A 683 58.67 -4.70 -17.14
C LYS A 683 59.48 -4.90 -18.43
N HIS A 684 60.20 -3.87 -18.85
CA HIS A 684 61.12 -4.00 -19.98
C HIS A 684 62.22 -5.05 -19.69
N VAL A 685 62.40 -6.02 -20.59
CA VAL A 685 63.42 -7.07 -20.47
C VAL A 685 64.70 -6.61 -21.17
N VAL A 686 65.76 -6.40 -20.38
CA VAL A 686 67.04 -5.89 -20.88
C VAL A 686 67.74 -6.97 -21.72
N THR A 687 67.96 -6.69 -23.00
CA THR A 687 68.89 -7.47 -23.85
C THR A 687 70.26 -6.81 -23.79
N SER A 688 71.15 -7.34 -22.96
CA SER A 688 72.46 -6.74 -22.68
C SER A 688 73.47 -7.14 -23.77
N THR A 689 73.46 -6.44 -24.91
CA THR A 689 74.55 -6.51 -25.89
C THR A 689 75.38 -5.22 -25.87
N PRO A 690 76.70 -5.28 -26.11
CA PRO A 690 77.55 -4.09 -26.18
C PRO A 690 77.06 -3.04 -27.17
N GLU A 691 76.53 -3.46 -28.31
CA GLU A 691 76.03 -2.58 -29.37
C GLU A 691 74.76 -1.83 -28.94
N MET A 692 73.87 -2.51 -28.19
CA MET A 692 72.66 -1.87 -27.65
C MET A 692 73.01 -0.89 -26.53
N ARG A 693 74.05 -1.17 -25.76
CA ARG A 693 74.56 -0.23 -24.74
C ARG A 693 75.10 1.04 -25.40
N GLU A 694 75.95 0.93 -26.41
CA GLU A 694 76.48 2.09 -27.15
C GLU A 694 75.34 2.90 -27.79
N TYR A 695 74.33 2.23 -28.34
CA TYR A 695 73.15 2.89 -28.90
C TYR A 695 72.38 3.68 -27.83
N VAL A 696 72.06 3.09 -26.69
CA VAL A 696 71.33 3.77 -25.60
C VAL A 696 72.14 4.92 -25.00
N GLU A 697 73.44 4.74 -24.78
CA GLU A 697 74.34 5.81 -24.32
C GLU A 697 74.36 7.00 -25.30
N SER A 698 74.34 6.73 -26.61
CA SER A 698 74.27 7.79 -27.63
C SER A 698 72.95 8.58 -27.58
N LEU A 699 71.81 7.91 -27.36
CA LEU A 699 70.50 8.56 -27.22
C LEU A 699 70.40 9.40 -25.95
N LEU A 700 70.93 8.89 -24.84
CA LEU A 700 70.99 9.61 -23.58
C LEU A 700 71.87 10.85 -23.70
N GLN A 701 73.06 10.72 -24.30
CA GLN A 701 73.95 11.86 -24.52
C GLN A 701 73.27 12.95 -25.36
N ARG A 702 72.62 12.56 -26.46
CA ARG A 702 71.85 13.49 -27.32
C ARG A 702 70.76 14.21 -26.50
N SER A 703 69.99 13.44 -25.75
CA SER A 703 68.86 13.95 -24.97
C SER A 703 69.31 14.96 -23.91
N VAL A 704 70.38 14.64 -23.16
CA VAL A 704 70.96 15.54 -22.15
C VAL A 704 71.49 16.83 -22.78
N GLU A 705 72.16 16.74 -23.92
CA GLU A 705 72.67 17.91 -24.64
C GLU A 705 71.54 18.83 -25.14
N ASN A 706 70.48 18.25 -25.68
CA ASN A 706 69.35 19.01 -26.20
C ASN A 706 68.54 19.65 -25.08
N VAL A 707 68.25 18.91 -24.00
CA VAL A 707 67.56 19.44 -22.82
C VAL A 707 68.39 20.56 -22.16
N TYR A 708 69.71 20.39 -21.98
CA TYR A 708 70.57 21.47 -21.48
C TYR A 708 70.47 22.75 -22.31
N LYS A 709 70.56 22.62 -23.64
CA LYS A 709 70.45 23.78 -24.56
C LYS A 709 69.08 24.44 -24.44
N ASN A 710 68.00 23.66 -24.26
CA ASN A 710 66.65 24.18 -24.13
C ASN A 710 66.46 24.93 -22.80
N LEU A 711 66.86 24.32 -21.69
CA LEU A 711 66.80 24.93 -20.36
C LEU A 711 67.64 26.21 -20.27
N LYS A 712 68.85 26.21 -20.82
CA LYS A 712 69.74 27.39 -20.84
C LYS A 712 69.19 28.57 -21.66
N LYS A 713 68.42 28.29 -22.71
CA LYS A 713 67.73 29.33 -23.51
C LYS A 713 66.53 29.91 -22.75
N SER A 714 65.95 29.15 -21.84
CA SER A 714 64.77 29.58 -21.07
C SER A 714 65.15 30.54 -19.96
N LYS A 715 64.44 31.67 -19.85
CA LYS A 715 64.61 32.63 -18.74
C LYS A 715 64.08 32.10 -17.39
N LYS A 716 63.40 30.95 -17.40
CA LYS A 716 62.77 30.35 -16.22
C LYS A 716 63.70 29.45 -15.43
N TYR A 717 64.74 28.92 -16.06
CA TYR A 717 65.66 27.95 -15.47
C TYR A 717 67.06 28.54 -15.36
N PHE A 718 67.74 28.18 -14.27
CA PHE A 718 69.13 28.46 -14.04
C PHE A 718 69.86 27.13 -13.91
N VAL A 719 70.76 26.88 -14.87
CA VAL A 719 71.65 25.71 -14.96
C VAL A 719 73.09 26.20 -15.09
N PRO A 720 74.11 25.41 -14.72
CA PRO A 720 75.52 25.78 -14.82
C PRO A 720 75.94 26.29 -16.22
N ASN A 721 76.96 27.14 -16.26
CA ASN A 721 77.37 27.88 -17.46
C ASN A 721 77.92 26.98 -18.56
N THR A 722 78.41 25.79 -18.21
CA THR A 722 78.84 24.78 -19.18
C THR A 722 78.10 23.46 -18.97
N LEU A 723 77.94 22.69 -20.06
CA LEU A 723 77.32 21.37 -20.01
C LEU A 723 78.14 20.42 -19.13
N GLN A 724 79.46 20.54 -19.13
CA GLN A 724 80.33 19.69 -18.33
C GLN A 724 80.14 19.97 -16.83
N GLU A 725 80.10 21.23 -16.41
CA GLU A 725 79.77 21.58 -15.02
C GLU A 725 78.40 21.06 -14.60
N TRP A 726 77.43 21.04 -15.52
CA TRP A 726 76.09 20.51 -15.22
C TRP A 726 76.11 18.99 -15.02
N LYS A 727 76.83 18.27 -15.88
CA LYS A 727 77.06 16.82 -15.74
C LYS A 727 77.85 16.47 -14.48
N ASP A 728 78.87 17.26 -14.13
CA ASP A 728 79.68 17.02 -12.93
C ASP A 728 78.88 17.27 -11.64
N SER A 729 77.81 18.07 -11.71
CA SER A 729 76.88 18.36 -10.60
C SER A 729 75.63 17.46 -10.59
N SER A 730 75.52 16.49 -11.49
CA SER A 730 74.34 15.62 -11.59
C SER A 730 74.38 14.49 -10.55
N TYR A 731 73.22 13.97 -10.16
CA TYR A 731 73.14 12.82 -9.26
C TYR A 731 73.42 11.51 -9.99
N SER A 732 73.02 11.44 -11.26
CA SER A 732 73.27 10.28 -12.14
C SER A 732 73.36 10.72 -13.60
N GLU A 733 73.49 9.76 -14.52
CA GLU A 733 73.50 10.02 -15.97
C GLU A 733 72.17 10.59 -16.50
N THR A 734 71.07 10.46 -15.73
CA THR A 734 69.72 10.88 -16.12
C THR A 734 69.07 11.87 -15.16
N ILE A 735 69.68 12.15 -14.01
CA ILE A 735 69.12 12.99 -12.94
C ILE A 735 70.02 14.20 -12.70
N PHE A 736 69.51 15.40 -13.00
CA PHE A 736 70.25 16.67 -12.99
C PHE A 736 69.61 17.70 -12.07
N LEU A 737 70.41 18.62 -11.54
CA LEU A 737 69.93 19.74 -10.72
C LEU A 737 69.71 21.00 -11.55
N ALA A 738 68.61 21.70 -11.33
CA ALA A 738 68.36 23.03 -11.88
C ALA A 738 67.68 23.92 -10.83
N MET A 739 67.74 25.24 -11.01
CA MET A 739 66.89 26.15 -10.26
C MET A 739 65.82 26.73 -11.17
N LYS A 740 64.56 26.59 -10.81
CA LYS A 740 63.41 27.21 -11.50
C LYS A 740 62.80 28.24 -10.57
N GLU A 741 62.80 29.51 -10.98
CA GLU A 741 62.24 30.62 -10.19
C GLU A 741 62.74 30.67 -8.72
N GLU A 742 64.06 30.58 -8.53
CA GLU A 742 64.75 30.60 -7.22
C GLU A 742 64.46 29.40 -6.29
N LYS A 743 63.84 28.33 -6.80
CA LYS A 743 63.68 27.05 -6.10
C LYS A 743 64.50 25.94 -6.75
N GLU A 744 65.07 25.08 -5.93
CA GLU A 744 65.77 23.88 -6.37
C GLU A 744 64.78 22.88 -6.98
N LEU A 745 65.15 22.34 -8.15
CA LEU A 745 64.35 21.45 -8.96
C LEU A 745 65.23 20.31 -9.47
N ILE A 746 64.71 19.09 -9.40
CA ILE A 746 65.39 17.91 -9.96
C ILE A 746 64.82 17.61 -11.34
N ILE A 747 65.68 17.45 -12.35
CA ILE A 747 65.31 17.18 -13.73
C ILE A 747 65.70 15.75 -14.08
N VAL A 748 64.72 14.94 -14.44
CA VAL A 748 64.92 13.58 -14.96
C VAL A 748 64.85 13.64 -16.48
N ILE A 749 65.87 13.12 -17.17
CA ILE A 749 65.98 13.19 -18.63
C ILE A 749 65.90 11.79 -19.23
N ARG A 750 64.95 11.58 -20.16
CA ARG A 750 64.82 10.32 -20.89
C ARG A 750 64.50 10.51 -22.39
N PRO A 751 65.11 9.72 -23.29
CA PRO A 751 64.75 9.72 -24.70
C PRO A 751 63.32 9.18 -24.89
N THR A 752 62.65 9.68 -25.93
CA THR A 752 61.31 9.24 -26.37
C THR A 752 61.31 8.58 -27.75
N ASP A 753 62.50 8.27 -28.27
CA ASP A 753 62.67 7.54 -29.52
C ASP A 753 61.82 6.27 -29.52
N ASN A 754 61.18 5.98 -30.66
CA ASN A 754 60.20 4.90 -30.82
C ASN A 754 58.90 5.07 -30.00
N ASN A 755 58.53 6.31 -29.64
CA ASN A 755 57.28 6.67 -28.95
C ASN A 755 57.10 5.99 -27.58
N GLN A 756 58.19 5.79 -26.84
CA GLN A 756 58.17 5.18 -25.51
C GLN A 756 59.16 5.87 -24.56
N ILE A 757 58.88 5.82 -23.26
CA ILE A 757 59.81 6.24 -22.20
C ILE A 757 60.14 4.99 -21.40
N ILE A 758 61.44 4.73 -21.20
CA ILE A 758 61.91 3.59 -20.41
C ILE A 758 62.73 4.13 -19.24
N PHE A 759 62.28 3.81 -18.02
CA PHE A 759 63.01 4.05 -16.78
C PHE A 759 63.79 2.80 -16.40
N TYR A 760 65.07 2.95 -16.06
CA TYR A 760 65.95 1.82 -15.76
C TYR A 760 66.44 1.81 -14.32
N GLY A 761 66.56 2.98 -13.66
CA GLY A 761 67.09 3.10 -12.31
C GLY A 761 66.00 3.29 -11.26
N GLU A 762 66.11 2.64 -10.10
CA GLU A 762 65.23 2.90 -8.95
C GLU A 762 65.35 4.36 -8.49
N GLU A 763 66.55 4.96 -8.58
CA GLU A 763 66.82 6.36 -8.26
C GLU A 763 65.95 7.34 -9.07
N GLU A 764 65.60 7.00 -10.31
CA GLU A 764 64.74 7.85 -11.15
C GLU A 764 63.30 7.82 -10.65
N LEU A 765 62.82 6.63 -10.29
CA LEU A 765 61.47 6.45 -9.77
C LEU A 765 61.31 7.10 -8.38
N GLU A 766 62.34 7.04 -7.54
CA GLU A 766 62.37 7.74 -6.24
C GLU A 766 62.29 9.26 -6.41
N VAL A 767 62.98 9.83 -7.40
CA VAL A 767 62.90 11.27 -7.70
C VAL A 767 61.53 11.66 -8.26
N LEU A 768 60.92 10.83 -9.11
CA LEU A 768 59.58 11.06 -9.66
C LEU A 768 58.46 10.94 -8.62
N ASP A 769 58.75 10.34 -7.45
CA ASP A 769 57.84 10.31 -6.30
C ASP A 769 58.05 11.52 -5.35
N SER A 770 59.09 12.33 -5.60
CA SER A 770 59.36 13.56 -4.85
C SER A 770 58.46 14.72 -5.29
N GLY A 771 58.30 15.74 -4.45
CA GLY A 771 57.39 16.87 -4.75
C GLY A 771 57.94 17.94 -5.70
N ASN A 772 59.23 17.91 -6.06
CA ASN A 772 59.91 18.96 -6.83
C ASN A 772 60.78 18.37 -7.96
N TYR A 773 60.14 17.73 -8.95
CA TYR A 773 60.80 17.23 -10.14
C TYR A 773 60.16 17.71 -11.45
N GLU A 774 60.91 17.62 -12.54
CA GLU A 774 60.39 17.69 -13.91
C GLU A 774 60.97 16.55 -14.76
N LEU A 775 60.10 15.88 -15.53
CA LEU A 775 60.51 14.89 -16.52
C LEU A 775 60.65 15.56 -17.89
N TRP A 776 61.88 15.61 -18.39
CA TRP A 776 62.20 16.16 -19.70
C TRP A 776 62.56 15.06 -20.68
N THR A 777 62.06 15.18 -21.91
CA THR A 777 62.28 14.19 -22.95
C THR A 777 62.74 14.81 -24.26
N ASP A 778 63.45 14.02 -25.06
CA ASP A 778 63.92 14.37 -26.40
C ASP A 778 63.69 13.18 -27.34
N ASN A 779 63.29 13.43 -28.60
CA ASN A 779 63.16 12.41 -29.65
C ASN A 779 64.11 12.66 -30.84
N GLY A 780 65.00 13.67 -30.75
CA GLY A 780 65.94 14.03 -31.81
C GLY A 780 65.39 14.94 -32.92
N GLU A 781 64.11 15.32 -32.88
CA GLU A 781 63.50 16.28 -33.82
C GLU A 781 63.56 17.73 -33.29
N ASP A 782 63.42 18.73 -34.17
CA ASP A 782 63.60 20.15 -33.83
C ASP A 782 62.67 20.66 -32.69
N ASP A 783 61.45 20.10 -32.57
CA ASP A 783 60.48 20.38 -31.50
C ASP A 783 60.35 19.21 -30.49
N GLY A 784 61.30 18.27 -30.54
CA GLY A 784 61.30 17.02 -29.78
C GLY A 784 61.56 17.17 -28.28
N CYS A 785 62.17 18.29 -27.90
CA CYS A 785 62.62 18.53 -26.54
C CYS A 785 61.55 19.26 -25.72
N LYS A 786 60.90 18.54 -24.80
CA LYS A 786 59.82 19.07 -23.97
C LYS A 786 59.75 18.45 -22.58
N GLU A 787 59.16 19.19 -21.66
CA GLU A 787 58.67 18.67 -20.39
C GLU A 787 57.43 17.80 -20.65
N ILE A 788 57.35 16.66 -19.97
CA ILE A 788 56.17 15.78 -19.98
C ILE A 788 55.64 15.68 -18.56
N THR A 789 54.37 16.06 -18.38
CA THR A 789 53.68 15.92 -17.10
C THR A 789 52.91 14.60 -17.00
N LEU A 790 52.65 14.13 -15.76
CA LEU A 790 51.76 12.98 -15.54
C LEU A 790 50.38 13.20 -16.19
N GLY A 791 49.84 14.42 -16.13
CA GLY A 791 48.57 14.76 -16.78
C GLY A 791 48.60 14.62 -18.31
N GLU A 792 49.72 14.93 -18.96
CA GLU A 792 49.89 14.72 -20.39
C GLU A 792 50.06 13.24 -20.75
N LEU A 793 50.77 12.46 -19.92
CA LEU A 793 50.86 11.02 -20.10
C LEU A 793 49.48 10.36 -20.04
N LEU A 794 48.64 10.74 -19.07
CA LEU A 794 47.27 10.22 -18.96
C LEU A 794 46.38 10.63 -20.15
N LYS A 795 46.50 11.88 -20.61
CA LYS A 795 45.77 12.36 -21.81
C LYS A 795 46.20 11.63 -23.08
N THR A 796 47.50 11.40 -23.24
CA THR A 796 48.07 10.82 -24.47
C THR A 796 47.86 9.30 -24.54
N THR A 797 47.95 8.61 -23.40
CA THR A 797 47.72 7.15 -23.32
C THR A 797 46.24 6.78 -23.28
N GLY A 798 45.35 7.74 -23.01
CA GLY A 798 43.90 7.49 -22.88
C GLY A 798 43.51 6.76 -21.59
N ILE A 799 44.43 6.66 -20.61
CA ILE A 799 44.17 6.03 -19.32
C ILE A 799 43.32 6.98 -18.47
N THR A 800 42.02 6.68 -18.35
CA THR A 800 41.04 7.48 -17.58
C THR A 800 40.69 6.88 -16.21
N ARG A 801 41.21 5.67 -15.91
CA ARG A 801 41.00 4.97 -14.64
C ARG A 801 42.28 4.27 -14.21
N ILE A 802 42.84 4.68 -13.07
CA ILE A 802 43.94 3.99 -12.40
C ILE A 802 43.36 3.27 -11.16
N PRO A 803 43.38 1.93 -11.10
CA PRO A 803 42.91 1.20 -9.94
C PRO A 803 43.87 1.37 -8.75
N LEU A 804 43.40 1.98 -7.66
CA LEU A 804 44.20 2.28 -6.45
C LEU A 804 44.27 1.12 -5.44
N LYS A 805 44.15 -0.15 -5.88
CA LYS A 805 43.99 -1.31 -4.97
C LYS A 805 45.20 -1.55 -4.03
N LYS A 806 46.32 -0.84 -4.19
CA LYS A 806 47.48 -0.80 -3.26
C LYS A 806 48.18 0.57 -3.29
N LEU A 807 47.43 1.65 -3.04
CA LEU A 807 47.98 2.94 -2.62
C LEU A 807 47.81 3.08 -1.11
#